data_AF-A0A5F0LNZ0-F1
#
_entry.id   AF-A0A5F0LNZ0-F1
#
_cell.length_a   1.000
_cell.length_b   1.000
_cell.length_c   1.000
_cell.angle_alpha   90.00
_cell.angle_beta   90.00
_cell.angle_gamma   90.00
#
_symmetry.space_group_name_H-M   'P 1'
#
loop_
_entity.id
_entity.type
_entity.pdbx_description
1 polymer ?
#
loop_
_entity_poly.entity_id
_entity_poly.type
_entity_poly.pdbx_seq_one_letter_code
_entity_poly.pdbx_strand_id
1 'polypeptide(L)'
;MSFDLKKSLPKPGARFVPPAPHGSADAYLLAQAAIALKADKRMLTVVVANATDAQRLLAEIPWFQRSTENEDKLRCHLLPDWETLPYDAFSPHQDLVSERLATLYEVQNGQCDVLIVPATTALLRMAPPGFLAAYTFFFKQGEKLDEARLKSQLTLAGYTHVTQVMSPGEYSVRGGLIDIFPMGSALPYRLDLFGDTIETIRTFDADTQRSLYPVREVRLLPGREFPMDEVSRTAFRSRWREVFEGDPSRSAIYKDIGNGIASAGIEYYLPLFFEETATLFRYLPEDSMFATVGDIDQAIKRFWSDTRSRHNFLKADRERPVLAPEQVFLTDEDFFTLVKPYGRWVLQTDDAPSALSAPIPNVAVNRRTDDPLTNLRGYLLKTGKRVLLCAESNGRRETLQQYFAEYDLHPALCDGYDSFLGNTEPLMLGVAPLHAGFELEQEQVVFITETELYSGSGRRVGRKKQENVTQVEHMVRDLSELKIGDPVVHANHGIGRYMGLLSMDLGEGETEFLHLEYAKETKLYVPVSQLHVIARYSGASPEDAPLHSLGSGQWEKAKRKAAQQIRDTAAELLNLYARRALRQGHAFQYSARDYETFAESFGFEETPDQAAAINAVIGDMTSGKPMDRLICGDVGFGKTEVALRAAFVAVMGGKQVAILAPTTLLAEQHAQTFADRFANWPVRIAELSRFRTGKEITQAIKGMADGTLDIIIGTHKLLSDDVKFSRLGLVIIDEEHRFGVRQKETLKALRAEVDVLTLTATPIPRTLGMALEGLRDFSIIATAPQKRLAIKTFVRAEGESTI
;
A
#
# COMPACT_ATOMS: atom_id res chain seq x y z
N MET A 1 21.24 39.85 -14.23
CA MET A 1 19.96 40.54 -13.92
C MET A 1 19.22 39.65 -12.95
N SER A 2 18.66 40.19 -11.87
CA SER A 2 17.85 39.42 -10.92
C SER A 2 16.58 38.93 -11.61
N PHE A 3 16.27 37.64 -11.48
CA PHE A 3 15.04 37.04 -11.96
C PHE A 3 13.85 37.59 -11.16
N ASP A 4 12.91 38.29 -11.82
CA ASP A 4 11.69 38.85 -11.20
C ASP A 4 10.50 37.98 -11.60
N LEU A 5 10.00 37.21 -10.63
CA LEU A 5 8.96 36.19 -10.85
C LEU A 5 7.69 36.79 -11.44
N LYS A 6 7.22 37.94 -10.92
CA LYS A 6 5.97 38.59 -11.37
C LYS A 6 6.07 39.11 -12.80
N LYS A 7 7.24 39.57 -13.23
CA LYS A 7 7.49 40.00 -14.62
C LYS A 7 7.73 38.84 -15.58
N SER A 8 8.04 37.66 -15.06
CA SER A 8 8.40 36.47 -15.84
C SER A 8 7.23 35.51 -16.12
N LEU A 9 6.01 35.84 -15.64
CA LEU A 9 4.80 35.08 -15.98
C LEU A 9 4.43 35.32 -17.46
N PRO A 10 4.49 34.30 -18.33
CA PRO A 10 4.21 34.43 -19.75
C PRO A 10 2.74 34.77 -19.99
N LYS A 11 2.52 35.72 -20.90
CA LYS A 11 1.18 35.97 -21.47
C LYS A 11 0.72 34.77 -22.30
N PRO A 12 -0.60 34.59 -22.53
CA PRO A 12 -1.12 33.61 -23.47
C PRO A 12 -0.36 33.63 -24.82
N GLY A 13 0.00 32.46 -25.33
CA GLY A 13 0.79 32.28 -26.56
C GLY A 13 2.30 32.40 -26.38
N ALA A 14 2.79 33.01 -25.30
CA ALA A 14 4.21 33.20 -25.05
C ALA A 14 4.83 31.98 -24.35
N ARG A 15 6.07 31.67 -24.74
CA ARG A 15 6.91 30.67 -24.08
C ARG A 15 8.08 31.38 -23.39
N PHE A 16 8.36 30.99 -22.15
CA PHE A 16 9.46 31.50 -21.37
C PHE A 16 10.22 30.35 -20.71
N VAL A 17 11.55 30.43 -20.69
CA VAL A 17 12.43 29.46 -20.02
C VAL A 17 13.06 30.19 -18.83
N PRO A 18 12.60 29.93 -17.59
CA PRO A 18 13.23 30.51 -16.41
C PRO A 18 14.64 29.93 -16.20
N PRO A 19 15.47 30.57 -15.37
CA PRO A 19 16.74 29.99 -14.94
C PRO A 19 16.52 28.57 -14.38
N ALA A 20 17.40 27.64 -14.74
CA ALA A 20 17.26 26.24 -14.35
C ALA A 20 17.22 26.09 -12.82
N PRO A 21 16.14 25.53 -12.24
CA PRO A 21 16.10 25.22 -10.82
C PRO A 21 16.98 24.00 -10.50
N HIS A 22 17.56 24.01 -9.31
CA HIS A 22 18.31 22.89 -8.74
C HIS A 22 17.53 22.25 -7.59
N GLY A 23 17.60 20.92 -7.43
CA GLY A 23 16.92 20.21 -6.35
C GLY A 23 15.40 20.47 -6.33
N SER A 24 14.85 20.77 -5.16
CA SER A 24 13.43 21.13 -4.99
C SER A 24 13.13 22.63 -5.21
N ALA A 25 14.04 23.39 -5.84
CA ALA A 25 13.80 24.81 -6.20
C ALA A 25 12.72 24.97 -7.28
N ASP A 26 12.44 23.92 -8.05
CA ASP A 26 11.36 23.89 -9.03
C ASP A 26 9.99 23.98 -8.34
N ALA A 27 9.79 23.26 -7.24
CA ALA A 27 8.58 23.38 -6.42
C ALA A 27 8.42 24.78 -5.84
N TYR A 28 9.51 25.42 -5.37
CA TYR A 28 9.49 26.81 -4.94
C TYR A 28 9.02 27.74 -6.06
N LEU A 29 9.62 27.62 -7.25
CA LEU A 29 9.28 28.45 -8.41
C LEU A 29 7.81 28.27 -8.82
N LEU A 30 7.33 27.03 -8.86
CA LEU A 30 5.94 26.68 -9.18
C LEU A 30 4.97 27.21 -8.11
N ALA A 31 5.32 27.12 -6.83
CA ALA A 31 4.51 27.66 -5.74
C ALA A 31 4.36 29.17 -5.83
N GLN A 32 5.45 29.90 -6.08
CA GLN A 32 5.39 31.36 -6.24
C GLN A 32 4.57 31.77 -7.47
N ALA A 33 4.66 31.02 -8.59
CA ALA A 33 3.78 31.21 -9.74
C ALA A 33 2.30 30.95 -9.39
N ALA A 34 2.02 29.84 -8.71
CA ALA A 34 0.66 29.48 -8.31
C ALA A 34 0.02 30.52 -7.39
N ILE A 35 0.78 31.05 -6.41
CA ILE A 35 0.31 32.13 -5.51
C ILE A 35 -0.02 33.39 -6.32
N ALA A 36 0.85 33.79 -7.23
CA ALA A 36 0.61 34.96 -8.08
C ALA A 36 -0.61 34.77 -9.00
N LEU A 37 -0.77 33.58 -9.60
CA LEU A 37 -1.92 33.25 -10.45
C LEU A 37 -3.23 33.18 -9.65
N LYS A 38 -3.21 32.60 -8.44
CA LYS A 38 -4.37 32.53 -7.55
C LYS A 38 -4.89 33.92 -7.19
N ALA A 39 -4.01 34.89 -6.94
CA ALA A 39 -4.39 36.28 -6.71
C ALA A 39 -5.16 36.90 -7.90
N ASP A 40 -4.84 36.47 -9.12
CA ASP A 40 -5.52 36.85 -10.36
C ASP A 40 -6.69 35.90 -10.73
N LYS A 41 -7.06 34.96 -9.85
CA LYS A 41 -8.07 33.90 -10.07
C LYS A 41 -7.76 32.97 -11.25
N ARG A 42 -6.49 32.76 -11.54
CA ARG A 42 -5.98 31.91 -12.62
C ARG A 42 -5.37 30.63 -12.06
N MET A 43 -5.43 29.56 -12.85
CA MET A 43 -4.91 28.24 -12.49
C MET A 43 -3.51 28.00 -13.08
N LEU A 44 -2.67 27.26 -12.36
CA LEU A 44 -1.42 26.70 -12.87
C LEU A 44 -1.62 25.22 -13.24
N THR A 45 -1.26 24.84 -14.47
CA THR A 45 -1.22 23.44 -14.94
C THR A 45 0.23 23.01 -15.11
N VAL A 46 0.68 22.06 -14.29
CA VAL A 46 2.04 21.52 -14.30
C VAL A 46 2.04 20.16 -15.00
N VAL A 47 2.69 20.09 -16.17
CA VAL A 47 2.90 18.84 -16.89
C VAL A 47 4.30 18.32 -16.59
N VAL A 48 4.40 17.11 -16.04
CA VAL A 48 5.68 16.50 -15.67
C VAL A 48 6.06 15.36 -16.61
N ALA A 49 7.34 15.24 -16.94
CA ALA A 49 7.82 14.13 -17.77
C ALA A 49 7.72 12.78 -17.05
N ASN A 50 7.88 12.78 -15.73
CA ASN A 50 7.91 11.59 -14.88
C ASN A 50 6.84 11.64 -13.78
N ALA A 51 6.10 10.53 -13.60
CA ALA A 51 5.06 10.41 -12.58
C ALA A 51 5.59 10.56 -11.14
N THR A 52 6.85 10.21 -10.87
CA THR A 52 7.44 10.40 -9.53
C THR A 52 7.55 11.88 -9.16
N ASP A 53 7.83 12.73 -10.14
CA ASP A 53 7.90 14.19 -9.93
C ASP A 53 6.51 14.76 -9.65
N ALA A 54 5.46 14.17 -10.24
CA ALA A 54 4.08 14.58 -9.99
C ALA A 54 3.73 14.48 -8.50
N GLN A 55 4.06 13.33 -7.89
CA GLN A 55 3.81 13.07 -6.46
C GLN A 55 4.67 13.96 -5.55
N ARG A 56 5.94 14.18 -5.92
CA ARG A 56 6.84 15.09 -5.20
C ARG A 56 6.26 16.51 -5.20
N LEU A 57 5.94 17.05 -6.38
CA LEU A 57 5.43 18.40 -6.53
C LEU A 57 4.08 18.61 -5.84
N LEU A 58 3.23 17.58 -5.79
CA LEU A 58 1.96 17.63 -5.04
C LEU A 58 2.19 17.90 -3.55
N ALA A 59 3.28 17.39 -2.97
CA ALA A 59 3.65 17.62 -1.57
C ALA A 59 4.46 18.91 -1.36
N GLU A 60 5.39 19.22 -2.26
CA GLU A 60 6.34 20.34 -2.10
C GLU A 60 5.72 21.71 -2.41
N ILE A 61 4.91 21.84 -3.48
CA ILE A 61 4.31 23.12 -3.89
C ILE A 61 3.52 23.80 -2.77
N PRO A 62 2.54 23.14 -2.11
CA PRO A 62 1.75 23.80 -1.08
C PRO A 62 2.56 24.13 0.19
N TRP A 63 3.72 23.49 0.41
CA TRP A 63 4.58 23.77 1.56
C TRP A 63 5.26 25.16 1.49
N PHE A 64 5.53 25.65 0.27
CA PHE A 64 6.15 26.97 0.06
C PHE A 64 5.17 28.15 0.15
N GLN A 65 3.91 27.92 0.51
CA GLN A 65 2.95 29.00 0.75
C GLN A 65 3.05 29.56 2.18
N ARG A 66 3.07 30.89 2.32
CA ARG A 66 2.97 31.57 3.63
C ARG A 66 1.54 31.46 4.17
N SER A 67 1.39 31.21 5.47
CA SER A 67 0.07 31.14 6.11
C SER A 67 -0.31 32.54 6.59
N THR A 68 -0.88 33.36 5.71
CA THR A 68 -1.48 34.63 6.15
C THR A 68 -2.87 34.36 6.72
N GLU A 69 -3.27 35.08 7.78
CA GLU A 69 -4.52 34.85 8.53
C GLU A 69 -5.81 34.95 7.68
N ASN A 70 -5.72 35.36 6.41
CA ASN A 70 -6.86 35.61 5.51
C ASN A 70 -6.75 34.94 4.12
N GLU A 71 -5.76 34.07 3.85
CA GLU A 71 -5.65 33.39 2.54
C GLU A 71 -5.80 31.87 2.63
N ASP A 72 -6.69 31.32 1.81
CA ASP A 72 -6.84 29.88 1.66
C ASP A 72 -5.56 29.25 1.11
N LYS A 73 -5.21 28.06 1.62
CA LYS A 73 -4.10 27.26 1.08
C LYS A 73 -4.29 26.94 -0.41
N LEU A 74 -3.20 26.76 -1.15
CA LEU A 74 -3.20 26.32 -2.53
C LEU A 74 -3.86 24.95 -2.62
N ARG A 75 -4.97 24.89 -3.36
CA ARG A 75 -5.68 23.65 -3.68
C ARG A 75 -4.94 22.95 -4.81
N CYS A 76 -3.98 22.12 -4.46
CA CYS A 76 -3.16 21.35 -5.39
C CYS A 76 -3.78 19.97 -5.61
N HIS A 77 -3.99 19.60 -6.88
CA HIS A 77 -4.54 18.31 -7.27
C HIS A 77 -3.60 17.61 -8.27
N LEU A 78 -3.52 16.30 -8.19
CA LEU A 78 -2.84 15.46 -9.17
C LEU A 78 -3.91 14.71 -9.97
N LEU A 79 -3.86 14.78 -11.30
CA LEU A 79 -4.69 13.89 -12.13
C LEU A 79 -4.05 12.50 -12.19
N PRO A 80 -4.65 11.46 -11.59
CA PRO A 80 -4.06 10.13 -11.58
C PRO A 80 -4.01 9.53 -12.98
N ASP A 81 -2.98 8.71 -13.21
CA ASP A 81 -2.95 7.80 -14.35
C ASP A 81 -3.92 6.62 -14.12
N TRP A 82 -4.30 5.93 -15.19
CA TRP A 82 -5.05 4.68 -15.07
C TRP A 82 -4.23 3.54 -14.47
N GLU A 83 -2.90 3.65 -14.44
CA GLU A 83 -1.96 2.60 -14.02
C GLU A 83 -2.17 1.28 -14.76
N THR A 84 -2.68 1.37 -15.99
CA THR A 84 -2.79 0.26 -16.94
C THR A 84 -1.95 0.58 -18.17
N LEU A 85 -1.48 -0.45 -18.85
CA LEU A 85 -0.70 -0.25 -20.08
C LEU A 85 -1.65 -0.03 -21.26
N PRO A 86 -1.28 0.74 -22.30
CA PRO A 86 -2.12 0.94 -23.46
C PRO A 86 -2.67 -0.39 -24.02
N TYR A 87 -3.99 -0.44 -24.21
CA TYR A 87 -4.75 -1.62 -24.65
C TYR A 87 -4.76 -2.81 -23.68
N ASP A 88 -4.56 -2.56 -22.39
CA ASP A 88 -4.61 -3.63 -21.40
C ASP A 88 -5.95 -4.35 -21.39
N ALA A 89 -5.90 -5.61 -20.96
CA ALA A 89 -7.10 -6.40 -20.68
C ALA A 89 -7.71 -6.09 -19.30
N PHE A 90 -7.11 -5.16 -18.56
CA PHE A 90 -7.52 -4.76 -17.22
C PHE A 90 -8.14 -3.38 -17.24
N SER A 91 -9.22 -3.22 -16.47
CA SER A 91 -9.74 -1.90 -16.15
C SER A 91 -8.92 -1.26 -15.02
N PRO A 92 -8.83 0.08 -14.99
CA PRO A 92 -8.21 0.82 -13.90
C PRO A 92 -8.84 0.48 -12.55
N HIS A 93 -8.10 0.69 -11.46
CA HIS A 93 -8.65 0.53 -10.12
C HIS A 93 -9.73 1.59 -9.86
N GLN A 94 -10.80 1.23 -9.13
CA GLN A 94 -11.92 2.15 -8.88
C GLN A 94 -11.50 3.39 -8.09
N ASP A 95 -10.54 3.26 -7.18
CA ASP A 95 -9.98 4.41 -6.44
C ASP A 95 -9.32 5.43 -7.38
N LEU A 96 -8.62 4.97 -8.43
CA LEU A 96 -7.99 5.86 -9.41
C LEU A 96 -9.05 6.56 -10.26
N VAL A 97 -10.09 5.83 -10.70
CA VAL A 97 -11.22 6.41 -11.44
C VAL A 97 -11.95 7.45 -10.58
N SER A 98 -12.18 7.13 -9.31
CA SER A 98 -12.78 8.01 -8.30
C SER A 98 -12.00 9.32 -8.14
N GLU A 99 -10.67 9.23 -7.94
CA GLU A 99 -9.78 10.39 -7.77
C GLU A 99 -9.66 11.22 -9.06
N ARG A 100 -9.67 10.56 -10.23
CA ARG A 100 -9.69 11.23 -11.54
C ARG A 100 -10.96 12.05 -11.74
N LEU A 101 -12.13 11.45 -11.52
CA LEU A 101 -13.41 12.14 -11.66
C LEU A 101 -13.54 13.30 -10.68
N ALA A 102 -13.08 13.13 -9.43
CA ALA A 102 -13.01 14.22 -8.46
C ALA A 102 -12.12 15.35 -8.97
N THR A 103 -10.91 15.05 -9.42
CA THR A 103 -9.96 16.05 -9.91
C THR A 103 -10.54 16.86 -11.07
N LEU A 104 -11.13 16.18 -12.06
CA LEU A 104 -11.76 16.84 -13.21
C LEU A 104 -12.95 17.72 -12.79
N TYR A 105 -13.74 17.25 -11.82
CA TYR A 105 -14.85 18.02 -11.27
C TYR A 105 -14.38 19.27 -10.52
N GLU A 106 -13.39 19.15 -9.64
CA GLU A 106 -12.85 20.28 -8.87
C GLU A 106 -12.20 21.33 -9.79
N VAL A 107 -11.52 20.90 -10.86
CA VAL A 107 -10.97 21.80 -11.89
C VAL A 107 -12.08 22.62 -12.55
N GLN A 108 -13.18 21.98 -12.97
CA GLN A 108 -14.28 22.68 -13.64
C GLN A 108 -15.03 23.67 -12.74
N ASN A 109 -15.05 23.42 -11.43
CA ASN A 109 -15.76 24.26 -10.46
C ASN A 109 -14.86 25.35 -9.84
N GLY A 110 -13.65 25.57 -10.38
CA GLY A 110 -12.71 26.57 -9.86
C GLY A 110 -12.19 26.24 -8.46
N GLN A 111 -12.16 24.95 -8.11
CA GLN A 111 -11.69 24.40 -6.84
C GLN A 111 -10.27 23.83 -6.90
N CYS A 112 -9.54 24.16 -7.97
CA CYS A 112 -8.16 23.77 -8.20
C CYS A 112 -7.32 25.02 -8.52
N ASP A 113 -6.27 25.25 -7.73
CA ASP A 113 -5.31 26.33 -7.95
C ASP A 113 -4.11 25.82 -8.76
N VAL A 114 -3.70 24.57 -8.51
CA VAL A 114 -2.60 23.89 -9.21
C VAL A 114 -3.04 22.49 -9.62
N LEU A 115 -3.06 22.22 -10.93
CA LEU A 115 -3.25 20.88 -11.46
C LEU A 115 -1.91 20.31 -11.89
N ILE A 116 -1.53 19.16 -11.34
CA ILE A 116 -0.34 18.41 -11.72
C ILE A 116 -0.77 17.21 -12.56
N VAL A 117 -0.10 16.95 -13.68
CA VAL A 117 -0.42 15.84 -14.56
C VAL A 117 0.84 15.24 -15.21
N PRO A 118 1.03 13.92 -15.20
CA PRO A 118 2.06 13.28 -16.00
C PRO A 118 1.80 13.49 -17.50
N ALA A 119 2.87 13.67 -18.28
CA ALA A 119 2.78 13.89 -19.72
C ALA A 119 1.95 12.81 -20.43
N THR A 120 2.17 11.54 -20.07
CA THR A 120 1.44 10.39 -20.65
C THR A 120 -0.05 10.43 -20.34
N THR A 121 -0.44 10.82 -19.13
CA THR A 121 -1.84 10.95 -18.71
C THR A 121 -2.53 12.11 -19.43
N ALA A 122 -1.81 13.20 -19.72
CA ALA A 122 -2.34 14.34 -20.47
C ALA A 122 -2.65 14.03 -21.94
N LEU A 123 -2.11 12.93 -22.49
CA LEU A 123 -2.39 12.49 -23.85
C LEU A 123 -3.74 11.76 -23.97
N LEU A 124 -4.31 11.26 -22.87
CA LEU A 124 -5.54 10.47 -22.93
C LEU A 124 -6.71 11.30 -23.48
N ARG A 125 -7.47 10.70 -24.40
CA ARG A 125 -8.85 11.14 -24.70
C ARG A 125 -9.73 10.82 -23.50
N MET A 126 -10.61 11.74 -23.15
CA MET A 126 -11.43 11.70 -21.94
C MET A 126 -12.90 11.83 -22.28
N ALA A 127 -13.77 11.48 -21.33
CA ALA A 127 -15.18 11.81 -21.39
C ALA A 127 -15.38 13.32 -21.60
N PRO A 128 -16.41 13.77 -22.31
CA PRO A 128 -16.73 15.20 -22.39
C PRO A 128 -17.15 15.79 -21.04
N PRO A 129 -16.82 17.07 -20.75
CA PRO A 129 -17.37 17.81 -19.61
C PRO A 129 -18.88 17.67 -19.40
N GLY A 130 -19.65 17.65 -20.49
CA GLY A 130 -21.10 17.49 -20.44
C GLY A 130 -21.55 16.16 -19.85
N PHE A 131 -20.77 15.09 -20.02
CA PHE A 131 -21.03 13.80 -19.38
C PHE A 131 -20.84 13.89 -17.87
N LEU A 132 -19.72 14.44 -17.41
CA LEU A 132 -19.46 14.60 -15.97
C LEU A 132 -20.56 15.43 -15.29
N ALA A 133 -20.96 16.54 -15.92
CA ALA A 133 -22.02 17.41 -15.42
C ALA A 133 -23.40 16.72 -15.41
N ALA A 134 -23.76 15.96 -16.45
CA ALA A 134 -25.07 15.34 -16.58
C ALA A 134 -25.31 14.18 -15.59
N TYR A 135 -24.24 13.52 -15.13
CA TYR A 135 -24.29 12.36 -14.25
C TYR A 135 -23.74 12.67 -12.84
N THR A 136 -23.66 13.96 -12.48
CA THR A 136 -23.39 14.39 -11.10
C THR A 136 -24.71 14.66 -10.38
N PHE A 137 -24.92 13.98 -9.25
CA PHE A 137 -26.13 14.11 -8.43
C PHE A 137 -25.79 14.59 -7.01
N PHE A 138 -26.76 15.23 -6.36
CA PHE A 138 -26.66 15.67 -4.98
C PHE A 138 -27.85 15.13 -4.20
N PHE A 139 -27.59 14.60 -3.01
CA PHE A 139 -28.62 14.21 -2.06
C PHE A 139 -28.48 15.06 -0.81
N LYS A 140 -29.59 15.63 -0.33
CA LYS A 140 -29.58 16.45 0.89
C LYS A 140 -30.44 15.82 1.97
N GLN A 141 -30.03 16.02 3.22
CA GLN A 141 -30.87 15.68 4.36
C GLN A 141 -32.21 16.42 4.26
N GLY A 142 -33.32 15.70 4.48
CA GLY A 142 -34.68 16.20 4.34
C GLY A 142 -35.28 16.12 2.94
N GLU A 143 -34.51 15.66 1.94
CA GLU A 143 -35.02 15.45 0.59
C GLU A 143 -35.86 14.16 0.49
N LYS A 144 -36.88 14.18 -0.38
CA LYS A 144 -37.65 12.98 -0.70
C LYS A 144 -36.90 12.12 -1.70
N LEU A 145 -36.75 10.84 -1.38
CA LEU A 145 -36.03 9.86 -2.16
C LEU A 145 -36.92 8.65 -2.47
N ASP A 146 -37.15 8.43 -3.76
CA ASP A 146 -37.77 7.20 -4.27
C ASP A 146 -36.67 6.17 -4.49
N GLU A 147 -36.69 5.10 -3.69
CA GLU A 147 -35.70 4.02 -3.72
C GLU A 147 -35.59 3.36 -5.11
N ALA A 148 -36.70 3.07 -5.76
CA ALA A 148 -36.71 2.38 -7.05
C ALA A 148 -36.12 3.28 -8.14
N ARG A 149 -36.46 4.57 -8.11
CA ARG A 149 -35.88 5.57 -9.01
C ARG A 149 -34.40 5.77 -8.76
N LEU A 150 -33.98 5.87 -7.50
CA LEU A 150 -32.56 5.99 -7.15
C LEU A 150 -31.79 4.78 -7.67
N LYS A 151 -32.29 3.56 -7.44
CA LYS A 151 -31.65 2.33 -7.92
C LYS A 151 -31.43 2.38 -9.43
N SER A 152 -32.45 2.78 -10.19
CA SER A 152 -32.31 2.98 -11.64
C SER A 152 -31.28 4.06 -11.99
N GLN A 153 -31.28 5.20 -11.30
CA GLN A 153 -30.31 6.28 -11.52
C GLN A 153 -28.88 5.88 -11.22
N LEU A 154 -28.64 5.14 -10.13
CA LEU A 154 -27.32 4.64 -9.76
C LEU A 154 -26.81 3.62 -10.77
N THR A 155 -27.67 2.70 -11.21
CA THR A 155 -27.30 1.76 -12.29
C THR A 155 -27.00 2.49 -13.59
N LEU A 156 -27.78 3.52 -13.97
CA LEU A 156 -27.50 4.36 -15.14
C LEU A 156 -26.19 5.16 -14.99
N ALA A 157 -25.88 5.62 -13.78
CA ALA A 157 -24.62 6.29 -13.46
C ALA A 157 -23.43 5.32 -13.42
N GLY A 158 -23.63 3.99 -13.57
CA GLY A 158 -22.56 3.00 -13.61
C GLY A 158 -22.18 2.40 -12.26
N TYR A 159 -23.03 2.58 -11.23
CA TYR A 159 -22.82 1.98 -9.90
C TYR A 159 -23.25 0.52 -9.86
N THR A 160 -22.52 -0.25 -9.05
CA THR A 160 -22.75 -1.69 -8.87
C THR A 160 -23.53 -1.95 -7.59
N HIS A 161 -24.65 -2.68 -7.71
CA HIS A 161 -25.44 -3.10 -6.56
C HIS A 161 -24.77 -4.30 -5.88
N VAL A 162 -24.41 -4.14 -4.61
CA VAL A 162 -23.73 -5.15 -3.79
C VAL A 162 -24.52 -5.42 -2.52
N THR A 163 -24.24 -6.53 -1.85
CA THR A 163 -24.81 -6.80 -0.53
C THR A 163 -24.22 -5.85 0.51
N GLN A 164 -22.92 -5.62 0.47
CA GLN A 164 -22.17 -4.78 1.40
C GLN A 164 -21.19 -3.90 0.63
N VAL A 165 -21.18 -2.61 0.95
CA VAL A 165 -20.36 -1.61 0.27
C VAL A 165 -18.95 -1.60 0.87
N MET A 166 -17.96 -1.79 0.00
CA MET A 166 -16.53 -1.82 0.37
C MET A 166 -15.70 -0.85 -0.47
N SER A 167 -16.07 -0.62 -1.74
CA SER A 167 -15.27 0.16 -2.70
C SER A 167 -16.06 1.29 -3.38
N PRO A 168 -15.40 2.35 -3.88
CA PRO A 168 -16.06 3.40 -4.67
C PRO A 168 -16.83 2.84 -5.88
N GLY A 169 -18.00 3.41 -6.16
CA GLY A 169 -18.90 2.97 -7.23
C GLY A 169 -19.86 1.84 -6.82
N GLU A 170 -19.88 1.46 -5.55
CA GLU A 170 -20.80 0.46 -5.01
C GLU A 170 -21.96 1.10 -4.24
N TYR A 171 -23.10 0.42 -4.22
CA TYR A 171 -24.21 0.76 -3.35
C TYR A 171 -24.97 -0.50 -2.89
N SER A 172 -25.63 -0.40 -1.75
CA SER A 172 -26.53 -1.43 -1.23
C SER A 172 -27.80 -0.79 -0.67
N VAL A 173 -28.91 -1.51 -0.78
CA VAL A 173 -30.20 -1.08 -0.24
C VAL A 173 -30.74 -2.16 0.67
N ARG A 174 -31.05 -1.80 1.91
CA ARG A 174 -31.52 -2.71 2.97
C ARG A 174 -32.65 -2.06 3.76
N GLY A 175 -33.88 -2.16 3.23
CA GLY A 175 -35.05 -1.49 3.82
C GLY A 175 -34.87 0.03 3.78
N GLY A 176 -35.03 0.71 4.92
CA GLY A 176 -34.83 2.16 5.02
C GLY A 176 -33.38 2.63 4.97
N LEU A 177 -32.40 1.72 4.89
CA LEU A 177 -30.97 2.08 4.84
C LEU A 177 -30.41 1.93 3.43
N ILE A 178 -29.74 2.97 2.96
CA ILE A 178 -29.01 2.95 1.69
C ILE A 178 -27.55 3.30 1.96
N ASP A 179 -26.67 2.31 1.76
CA ASP A 179 -25.24 2.53 1.80
C ASP A 179 -24.74 2.79 0.39
N ILE A 180 -23.91 3.81 0.22
CA ILE A 180 -23.34 4.18 -1.06
C ILE A 180 -21.91 4.65 -0.87
N PHE A 181 -21.02 4.24 -1.78
CA PHE A 181 -19.67 4.78 -1.87
C PHE A 181 -19.54 5.62 -3.14
N PRO A 182 -19.77 6.94 -3.08
CA PRO A 182 -19.73 7.77 -4.25
C PRO A 182 -18.33 7.89 -4.83
N MET A 183 -18.22 7.87 -6.16
CA MET A 183 -17.00 8.29 -6.84
C MET A 183 -16.68 9.74 -6.46
N GLY A 184 -15.40 10.00 -6.22
CA GLY A 184 -14.86 11.27 -5.76
C GLY A 184 -15.02 11.56 -4.26
N SER A 185 -15.51 10.59 -3.47
CA SER A 185 -15.52 10.68 -2.01
C SER A 185 -14.40 9.84 -1.40
N ALA A 186 -13.82 10.29 -0.28
CA ALA A 186 -12.85 9.51 0.49
C ALA A 186 -13.51 8.45 1.38
N LEU A 187 -14.77 8.64 1.76
CA LEU A 187 -15.53 7.75 2.64
C LEU A 187 -16.91 7.43 2.04
N PRO A 188 -17.48 6.24 2.31
CA PRO A 188 -18.84 5.93 1.95
C PRO A 188 -19.86 6.57 2.91
N TYR A 189 -21.11 6.66 2.47
CA TYR A 189 -22.22 7.26 3.19
C TYR A 189 -23.36 6.28 3.39
N ARG A 190 -24.01 6.37 4.55
CA ARG A 190 -25.24 5.70 4.92
C ARG A 190 -26.36 6.73 4.98
N LEU A 191 -27.36 6.55 4.13
CA LEU A 191 -28.60 7.31 4.09
C LEU A 191 -29.64 6.54 4.91
N ASP A 192 -30.19 7.18 5.94
CA ASP A 192 -31.27 6.63 6.77
C ASP A 192 -32.60 7.27 6.37
N LEU A 193 -33.52 6.45 5.88
CA LEU A 193 -34.82 6.88 5.36
C LEU A 193 -35.92 6.66 6.39
N PHE A 194 -36.71 7.71 6.63
CA PHE A 194 -37.99 7.60 7.32
C PHE A 194 -39.12 7.73 6.28
N GLY A 195 -39.70 6.60 5.89
CA GLY A 195 -40.63 6.55 4.76
C GLY A 195 -39.91 6.84 3.45
N ASP A 196 -40.26 7.93 2.78
CA ASP A 196 -39.65 8.40 1.53
C ASP A 196 -38.68 9.58 1.73
N THR A 197 -38.30 9.92 2.96
CA THR A 197 -37.52 11.12 3.27
C THR A 197 -36.19 10.76 3.92
N ILE A 198 -35.10 11.39 3.46
CA ILE A 198 -33.76 11.21 4.06
C ILE A 198 -33.72 11.89 5.43
N GLU A 199 -33.78 11.11 6.50
CA GLU A 199 -33.75 11.62 7.87
C GLU A 199 -32.33 12.00 8.27
N THR A 200 -31.36 11.12 8.04
CA THR A 200 -29.95 11.39 8.34
C THR A 200 -29.01 10.84 7.28
N ILE A 201 -27.86 11.50 7.14
CA ILE A 201 -26.76 11.06 6.29
C ILE A 201 -25.53 10.95 7.18
N ARG A 202 -24.85 9.82 7.18
CA ARG A 202 -23.64 9.60 7.97
C ARG A 202 -22.54 9.00 7.11
N THR A 203 -21.29 9.43 7.30
CA THR A 203 -20.15 8.66 6.80
C THR A 203 -20.05 7.36 7.60
N PHE A 204 -19.47 6.32 7.00
CA PHE A 204 -19.13 5.09 7.71
C PHE A 204 -17.78 4.55 7.25
N ASP A 205 -17.17 3.72 8.07
CA ASP A 205 -15.91 3.06 7.76
C ASP A 205 -16.20 1.76 6.99
N ALA A 206 -15.61 1.61 5.80
CA ALA A 206 -15.91 0.50 4.89
C ALA A 206 -15.49 -0.87 5.44
N ASP A 207 -14.50 -0.94 6.33
CA ASP A 207 -14.05 -2.22 6.88
C ASP A 207 -14.92 -2.63 8.08
N THR A 208 -15.15 -1.71 9.00
CA THR A 208 -15.89 -1.95 10.26
C THR A 208 -17.41 -1.86 10.08
N GLN A 209 -17.88 -1.27 8.99
CA GLN A 209 -19.29 -0.99 8.68
C GLN A 209 -20.01 -0.10 9.72
N ARG A 210 -19.24 0.62 10.54
CA ARG A 210 -19.73 1.50 11.61
C ARG A 210 -19.80 2.94 11.13
N SER A 211 -20.90 3.61 11.48
CA SER A 211 -21.05 5.04 11.24
C SER A 211 -19.98 5.84 11.99
N LEU A 212 -19.47 6.89 11.35
CA LEU A 212 -18.46 7.79 11.88
C LEU A 212 -19.11 9.11 12.31
N TYR A 213 -19.41 10.01 11.36
CA TYR A 213 -19.98 11.33 11.67
C TYR A 213 -21.07 11.73 10.66
N PRO A 214 -22.04 12.57 11.08
CA PRO A 214 -23.11 13.02 10.18
C PRO A 214 -22.63 14.05 9.17
N VAL A 215 -23.26 14.08 7.99
CA VAL A 215 -23.07 15.09 6.94
C VAL A 215 -24.43 15.61 6.46
N ARG A 216 -24.44 16.77 5.79
CA ARG A 216 -25.68 17.41 5.31
C ARG A 216 -26.05 17.03 3.88
N GLU A 217 -25.04 16.71 3.08
CA GLU A 217 -25.22 16.39 1.68
C GLU A 217 -24.21 15.35 1.20
N VAL A 218 -24.60 14.61 0.16
CA VAL A 218 -23.74 13.68 -0.58
C VAL A 218 -23.64 14.16 -2.01
N ARG A 219 -22.41 14.31 -2.51
CA ARG A 219 -22.14 14.50 -3.93
C ARG A 219 -21.83 13.14 -4.56
N LEU A 220 -22.49 12.84 -5.67
CA LEU A 220 -22.32 11.61 -6.40
C LEU A 220 -21.82 11.91 -7.81
N LEU A 221 -20.57 11.54 -8.09
CA LEU A 221 -20.02 11.58 -9.45
C LEU A 221 -20.40 10.28 -10.20
N PRO A 222 -20.21 10.22 -11.53
CA PRO A 222 -20.49 9.01 -12.30
C PRO A 222 -19.65 7.84 -11.79
N GLY A 223 -20.20 6.63 -11.80
CA GLY A 223 -19.51 5.40 -11.41
C GLY A 223 -18.40 4.97 -12.38
N ARG A 224 -18.34 5.57 -13.58
CA ARG A 224 -17.36 5.29 -14.65
C ARG A 224 -17.07 6.54 -15.47
N GLU A 225 -15.97 6.52 -16.23
CA GLU A 225 -15.63 7.60 -17.20
C GLU A 225 -16.44 7.50 -18.52
N PHE A 226 -17.47 6.66 -18.58
CA PHE A 226 -18.33 6.50 -19.75
C PHE A 226 -19.74 6.07 -19.34
N PRO A 227 -20.77 6.42 -20.12
CA PRO A 227 -22.15 6.05 -19.83
C PRO A 227 -22.45 4.58 -20.15
N MET A 228 -23.33 3.96 -19.37
CA MET A 228 -23.76 2.56 -19.52
C MET A 228 -25.28 2.39 -19.69
N ASP A 229 -26.00 3.48 -19.91
CA ASP A 229 -27.43 3.43 -20.24
C ASP A 229 -27.70 2.78 -21.60
N GLU A 230 -28.96 2.39 -21.85
CA GLU A 230 -29.35 1.68 -23.08
C GLU A 230 -29.07 2.47 -24.37
N VAL A 231 -29.24 3.79 -24.36
CA VAL A 231 -28.96 4.65 -25.51
C VAL A 231 -27.47 4.64 -25.80
N SER A 232 -26.65 4.82 -24.77
CA SER A 232 -25.18 4.81 -24.87
C SER A 232 -24.62 3.45 -25.32
N ARG A 233 -25.15 2.33 -24.80
CA ARG A 233 -24.75 0.98 -25.23
C ARG A 233 -25.13 0.71 -26.68
N THR A 234 -26.28 1.21 -27.13
CA THR A 234 -26.72 1.10 -28.53
C THR A 234 -25.83 1.92 -29.45
N ALA A 235 -25.49 3.16 -29.06
CA ALA A 235 -24.56 4.02 -29.79
C ALA A 235 -23.17 3.38 -29.89
N PHE A 236 -22.65 2.84 -28.79
CA PHE A 236 -21.39 2.09 -28.76
C PHE A 236 -21.39 0.95 -29.78
N ARG A 237 -22.44 0.12 -29.80
CA ARG A 237 -22.55 -1.01 -30.74
C ARG A 237 -22.73 -0.57 -32.20
N SER A 238 -23.29 0.62 -32.44
CA SER A 238 -23.32 1.21 -33.79
C SER A 238 -21.93 1.61 -34.23
N ARG A 239 -21.24 2.43 -33.43
CA ARG A 239 -19.89 2.91 -33.75
C ARG A 239 -18.88 1.76 -33.84
N TRP A 240 -19.03 0.72 -33.03
CA TRP A 240 -18.23 -0.51 -33.15
C TRP A 240 -18.30 -1.10 -34.56
N ARG A 241 -19.51 -1.20 -35.14
CA ARG A 241 -19.73 -1.75 -36.49
C ARG A 241 -19.20 -0.85 -37.60
N GLU A 242 -19.06 0.44 -37.32
CA GLU A 242 -18.50 1.43 -38.25
C GLU A 242 -16.95 1.40 -38.22
N VAL A 243 -16.37 1.18 -37.04
CA VAL A 243 -14.91 1.22 -36.84
C VAL A 243 -14.24 -0.13 -37.11
N PHE A 244 -14.85 -1.24 -36.73
CA PHE A 244 -14.26 -2.57 -36.86
C PHE A 244 -14.92 -3.38 -37.97
N GLU A 245 -14.10 -3.94 -38.85
CA GLU A 245 -14.54 -4.86 -39.90
C GLU A 245 -14.78 -6.28 -39.36
N GLY A 246 -15.65 -7.03 -40.04
CA GLY A 246 -15.95 -8.42 -39.72
C GLY A 246 -17.22 -8.60 -38.89
N ASP A 247 -17.36 -9.77 -38.28
CA ASP A 247 -18.53 -10.13 -37.48
C ASP A 247 -18.35 -9.68 -36.01
N PRO A 248 -19.09 -8.65 -35.53
CA PRO A 248 -18.97 -8.15 -34.17
C PRO A 248 -19.34 -9.20 -33.11
N SER A 249 -20.16 -10.19 -33.48
CA SER A 249 -20.56 -11.27 -32.58
C SER A 249 -19.41 -12.25 -32.26
N ARG A 250 -18.21 -12.04 -32.82
CA ARG A 250 -17.01 -12.75 -32.36
C ARG A 250 -16.36 -12.08 -31.15
N SER A 251 -16.58 -10.79 -30.95
CA SER A 251 -15.98 -10.07 -29.82
C SER A 251 -16.81 -10.22 -28.55
N ALA A 252 -16.16 -10.63 -27.47
CA ALA A 252 -16.78 -10.67 -26.13
C ALA A 252 -17.22 -9.27 -25.70
N ILE A 253 -16.40 -8.24 -25.94
CA ILE A 253 -16.66 -6.85 -25.56
C ILE A 253 -17.97 -6.35 -26.20
N TYR A 254 -18.16 -6.61 -27.49
CA TYR A 254 -19.38 -6.21 -28.18
C TYR A 254 -20.65 -6.86 -27.61
N LYS A 255 -20.57 -8.14 -27.22
CA LYS A 255 -21.68 -8.88 -26.61
C LYS A 255 -21.97 -8.40 -25.19
N ASP A 256 -20.93 -8.27 -24.39
CA ASP A 256 -21.00 -7.86 -23.00
C ASP A 256 -21.65 -6.48 -22.88
N ILE A 257 -21.23 -5.52 -23.71
CA ILE A 257 -21.88 -4.20 -23.76
C ILE A 257 -23.36 -4.33 -24.15
N GLY A 258 -23.71 -5.19 -25.11
CA GLY A 258 -25.12 -5.49 -25.41
C GLY A 258 -25.90 -6.00 -24.19
N ASN A 259 -25.26 -6.79 -23.34
CA ASN A 259 -25.83 -7.34 -22.11
C ASN A 259 -25.72 -6.41 -20.89
N GLY A 260 -25.13 -5.21 -21.04
CA GLY A 260 -24.96 -4.25 -19.94
C GLY A 260 -23.78 -4.55 -19.03
N ILE A 261 -22.83 -5.36 -19.49
CA ILE A 261 -21.61 -5.73 -18.78
C ILE A 261 -20.45 -4.89 -19.34
N ALA A 262 -19.75 -4.19 -18.46
CA ALA A 262 -18.51 -3.48 -18.79
C ALA A 262 -17.33 -4.47 -18.68
N SER A 263 -16.88 -5.02 -19.81
CA SER A 263 -15.74 -5.95 -19.83
C SER A 263 -14.45 -5.29 -19.34
N ALA A 264 -13.51 -6.09 -18.82
CA ALA A 264 -12.23 -5.56 -18.37
C ALA A 264 -11.41 -4.95 -19.52
N GLY A 265 -10.88 -3.74 -19.31
CA GLY A 265 -10.16 -2.94 -20.30
C GLY A 265 -11.04 -2.22 -21.32
N ILE A 266 -12.36 -2.11 -21.04
CA ILE A 266 -13.32 -1.35 -21.85
C ILE A 266 -12.96 0.14 -21.99
N GLU A 267 -12.17 0.68 -21.05
CA GLU A 267 -11.72 2.07 -21.02
C GLU A 267 -10.94 2.46 -22.29
N TYR A 268 -10.22 1.52 -22.91
CA TYR A 268 -9.54 1.74 -24.19
C TYR A 268 -10.47 1.82 -25.41
N TYR A 269 -11.77 1.64 -25.20
CA TYR A 269 -12.83 1.85 -26.19
C TYR A 269 -13.68 3.07 -25.88
N LEU A 270 -13.25 3.93 -24.94
CA LEU A 270 -13.94 5.16 -24.54
C LEU A 270 -14.42 6.01 -25.74
N PRO A 271 -13.66 6.17 -26.84
CA PRO A 271 -14.13 6.91 -28.02
C PRO A 271 -15.42 6.37 -28.65
N LEU A 272 -15.73 5.08 -28.49
CA LEU A 272 -16.96 4.51 -29.05
C LEU A 272 -18.21 4.86 -28.21
N PHE A 273 -18.06 5.32 -26.97
CA PHE A 273 -19.18 5.74 -26.13
C PHE A 273 -19.67 7.15 -26.46
N PHE A 274 -18.83 8.01 -27.05
CA PHE A 274 -19.14 9.40 -27.31
C PHE A 274 -19.13 9.74 -28.80
N GLU A 275 -19.93 10.73 -29.23
CA GLU A 275 -19.82 11.27 -30.60
C GLU A 275 -18.51 12.02 -30.78
N GLU A 276 -18.11 12.76 -29.76
CA GLU A 276 -16.85 13.47 -29.67
C GLU A 276 -16.26 13.24 -28.27
N THR A 277 -14.97 12.92 -28.21
CA THR A 277 -14.23 12.83 -26.95
C THR A 277 -13.57 14.16 -26.62
N ALA A 278 -13.37 14.42 -25.33
CA ALA A 278 -12.60 15.57 -24.89
C ALA A 278 -11.12 15.20 -24.71
N THR A 279 -10.31 16.23 -24.49
CA THR A 279 -8.95 16.13 -23.99
C THR A 279 -8.87 16.84 -22.65
N LEU A 280 -7.76 16.69 -21.92
CA LEU A 280 -7.52 17.46 -20.71
C LEU A 280 -7.79 18.96 -20.91
N PHE A 281 -7.35 19.52 -22.04
CA PHE A 281 -7.47 20.94 -22.37
C PHE A 281 -8.91 21.46 -22.41
N ARG A 282 -9.91 20.59 -22.61
CA ARG A 282 -11.33 20.99 -22.58
C ARG A 282 -11.88 21.12 -21.16
N TYR A 283 -11.20 20.55 -20.17
CA TYR A 283 -11.52 20.70 -18.75
C TYR A 283 -10.86 21.92 -18.12
N LEU A 284 -9.75 22.39 -18.69
CA LEU A 284 -8.98 23.50 -18.13
C LEU A 284 -9.63 24.86 -18.42
N PRO A 285 -9.51 25.85 -17.51
CA PRO A 285 -9.84 27.24 -17.80
C PRO A 285 -9.01 27.81 -18.96
N GLU A 286 -9.62 28.66 -19.79
CA GLU A 286 -8.96 29.25 -20.97
C GLU A 286 -7.76 30.16 -20.63
N ASP A 287 -7.73 30.72 -19.43
CA ASP A 287 -6.70 31.65 -18.93
C ASP A 287 -5.62 30.97 -18.07
N SER A 288 -5.66 29.64 -18.00
CA SER A 288 -4.67 28.80 -17.31
C SER A 288 -3.24 29.08 -17.81
N MET A 289 -2.27 28.94 -16.92
CA MET A 289 -0.85 28.96 -17.27
C MET A 289 -0.29 27.55 -17.22
N PHE A 290 0.60 27.20 -18.14
CA PHE A 290 1.28 25.91 -18.17
C PHE A 290 2.72 26.02 -17.68
N ALA A 291 3.18 25.00 -16.96
CA ALA A 291 4.58 24.76 -16.68
C ALA A 291 4.93 23.32 -17.05
N THR A 292 5.95 23.11 -17.88
CA THR A 292 6.46 21.78 -18.21
C THR A 292 7.73 21.50 -17.42
N VAL A 293 7.80 20.36 -16.73
CA VAL A 293 8.94 19.94 -15.92
C VAL A 293 9.61 18.71 -16.53
N GLY A 294 10.88 18.85 -16.89
CA GLY A 294 11.65 17.79 -17.56
C GLY A 294 11.40 17.73 -19.07
N ASP A 295 11.90 16.66 -19.71
CA ASP A 295 11.79 16.46 -21.15
C ASP A 295 10.46 15.80 -21.54
N ILE A 296 9.44 16.64 -21.73
CA ILE A 296 8.09 16.22 -22.15
C ILE A 296 8.09 15.58 -23.53
N ASP A 297 8.90 16.12 -24.47
CA ASP A 297 8.95 15.62 -25.84
C ASP A 297 9.49 14.19 -25.88
N GLN A 298 10.58 13.92 -25.15
CA GLN A 298 11.12 12.58 -25.03
C GLN A 298 10.15 11.61 -24.33
N ALA A 299 9.46 12.05 -23.28
CA ALA A 299 8.47 11.23 -22.57
C ALA A 299 7.31 10.81 -23.50
N ILE A 300 6.77 11.76 -24.27
CA ILE A 300 5.69 11.48 -25.24
C ILE A 300 6.18 10.55 -26.35
N LYS A 301 7.37 10.79 -26.92
CA LYS A 301 7.94 9.93 -27.98
C LYS A 301 8.14 8.49 -27.52
N ARG A 302 8.65 8.30 -26.30
CA ARG A 302 8.83 6.96 -25.71
C ARG A 302 7.48 6.26 -25.55
N PHE A 303 6.50 6.95 -24.96
CA PHE A 303 5.14 6.43 -24.80
C PHE A 303 4.51 6.01 -26.13
N TRP A 304 4.65 6.82 -27.17
CA TRP A 304 4.12 6.53 -28.51
C TRP A 304 4.82 5.35 -29.18
N SER A 305 6.13 5.20 -29.00
CA SER A 305 6.88 4.03 -29.48
C SER A 305 6.33 2.75 -28.85
N ASP A 306 6.16 2.73 -27.53
CA ASP A 306 5.65 1.57 -26.79
C ASP A 306 4.19 1.25 -27.18
N THR A 307 3.36 2.29 -27.31
CA THR A 307 1.95 2.17 -27.70
C THR A 307 1.78 1.60 -29.12
N ARG A 308 2.55 2.09 -30.09
CA ARG A 308 2.51 1.58 -31.47
C ARG A 308 2.99 0.14 -31.56
N SER A 309 4.01 -0.23 -30.78
CA SER A 309 4.50 -1.61 -30.68
C SER A 309 3.38 -2.53 -30.19
N ARG A 310 2.71 -2.18 -29.08
CA ARG A 310 1.58 -2.95 -28.51
C ARG A 310 0.40 -3.03 -29.49
N HIS A 311 0.01 -1.92 -30.10
CA HIS A 311 -1.06 -1.90 -31.09
C HIS A 311 -0.77 -2.83 -32.27
N ASN A 312 0.46 -2.82 -32.79
CA ASN A 312 0.85 -3.70 -33.90
C ASN A 312 0.79 -5.18 -33.55
N PHE A 313 1.08 -5.53 -32.29
CA PHE A 313 0.95 -6.89 -31.79
C PHE A 313 -0.53 -7.29 -31.62
N LEU A 314 -1.33 -6.42 -31.01
CA LEU A 314 -2.72 -6.73 -30.64
C LEU A 314 -3.73 -6.62 -31.79
N LYS A 315 -3.46 -5.80 -32.82
CA LYS A 315 -4.39 -5.63 -33.97
C LYS A 315 -4.67 -6.90 -34.77
N ALA A 316 -3.85 -7.95 -34.59
CA ALA A 316 -4.07 -9.25 -35.22
C ALA A 316 -5.18 -10.07 -34.55
N ASP A 317 -5.51 -9.77 -33.29
CA ASP A 317 -6.56 -10.44 -32.54
C ASP A 317 -7.95 -9.98 -33.03
N ARG A 318 -8.68 -10.88 -33.68
CA ARG A 318 -10.03 -10.63 -34.20
C ARG A 318 -11.12 -10.74 -33.15
N GLU A 319 -10.86 -11.42 -32.03
CA GLU A 319 -11.81 -11.53 -30.92
C GLU A 319 -11.77 -10.28 -30.03
N ARG A 320 -10.62 -9.61 -30.00
CA ARG A 320 -10.42 -8.34 -29.30
C ARG A 320 -9.78 -7.28 -30.20
N PRO A 321 -10.52 -6.75 -31.20
CA PRO A 321 -9.99 -5.70 -32.06
C PRO A 321 -9.71 -4.44 -31.24
N VAL A 322 -8.62 -3.73 -31.54
CA VAL A 322 -8.17 -2.54 -30.81
C VAL A 322 -8.33 -1.27 -31.66
N LEU A 323 -8.66 -0.15 -31.02
CA LEU A 323 -8.74 1.15 -31.71
C LEU A 323 -7.35 1.63 -32.15
N ALA A 324 -7.31 2.39 -33.24
CA ALA A 324 -6.09 3.07 -33.67
C ALA A 324 -5.58 3.99 -32.53
N PRO A 325 -4.26 4.02 -32.24
CA PRO A 325 -3.71 4.81 -31.13
C PRO A 325 -4.13 6.27 -31.14
N GLU A 326 -4.24 6.89 -32.31
CA GLU A 326 -4.59 8.30 -32.52
C GLU A 326 -6.04 8.61 -32.11
N GLN A 327 -6.90 7.59 -32.00
CA GLN A 327 -8.27 7.73 -31.50
C GLN A 327 -8.34 7.69 -29.98
N VAL A 328 -7.35 7.10 -29.31
CA VAL A 328 -7.31 6.92 -27.85
C VAL A 328 -6.40 7.94 -27.17
N PHE A 329 -5.32 8.31 -27.85
CA PHE A 329 -4.28 9.21 -27.35
C PHE A 329 -4.04 10.37 -28.33
N LEU A 330 -3.69 11.52 -27.78
CA LEU A 330 -3.17 12.65 -28.54
C LEU A 330 -1.76 12.36 -29.05
N THR A 331 -1.50 12.79 -30.28
CA THR A 331 -0.13 12.80 -30.82
C THR A 331 0.70 13.88 -30.13
N ASP A 332 2.02 13.83 -30.29
CA ASP A 332 2.93 14.89 -29.86
C ASP A 332 2.57 16.23 -30.52
N GLU A 333 2.29 16.21 -31.82
CA GLU A 333 1.89 17.40 -32.57
C GLU A 333 0.57 17.99 -32.06
N ASP A 334 -0.44 17.15 -31.80
CA ASP A 334 -1.72 17.59 -31.23
C ASP A 334 -1.53 18.20 -29.84
N PHE A 335 -0.75 17.54 -28.97
CA PHE A 335 -0.48 18.01 -27.61
C PHE A 335 0.17 19.40 -27.63
N PHE A 336 1.27 19.57 -28.38
CA PHE A 336 1.96 20.86 -28.44
C PHE A 336 1.13 21.95 -29.14
N THR A 337 0.24 21.58 -30.06
CA THR A 337 -0.71 22.49 -30.70
C THR A 337 -1.75 22.99 -29.69
N LEU A 338 -2.32 22.10 -28.88
CA LEU A 338 -3.30 22.44 -27.84
C LEU A 338 -2.71 23.24 -26.68
N VAL A 339 -1.44 23.01 -26.36
CA VAL A 339 -0.69 23.76 -25.34
C VAL A 339 -0.32 25.17 -25.82
N LYS A 340 -0.16 25.39 -27.13
CA LYS A 340 0.36 26.64 -27.73
C LYS A 340 -0.38 27.93 -27.33
N PRO A 341 -1.72 27.98 -27.21
CA PRO A 341 -2.45 29.21 -26.86
C PRO A 341 -2.19 29.71 -25.44
N TYR A 342 -1.73 28.84 -24.53
CA TYR A 342 -1.50 29.19 -23.13
C TYR A 342 -0.14 29.87 -22.91
N GLY A 343 0.00 30.59 -21.80
CA GLY A 343 1.30 31.07 -21.33
C GLY A 343 2.10 29.89 -20.77
N ARG A 344 3.37 29.74 -21.17
CA ARG A 344 4.14 28.51 -20.89
C ARG A 344 5.51 28.77 -20.26
N TRP A 345 5.75 28.13 -19.13
CA TRP A 345 7.08 27.90 -18.57
C TRP A 345 7.62 26.55 -19.01
N VAL A 346 8.90 26.53 -19.38
CA VAL A 346 9.64 25.28 -19.62
C VAL A 346 10.77 25.18 -18.62
N LEU A 347 10.58 24.37 -17.58
CA LEU A 347 11.56 24.13 -16.53
C LEU A 347 12.51 23.04 -17.00
N GLN A 348 13.77 23.42 -17.18
CA GLN A 348 14.87 22.51 -17.40
C GLN A 348 15.66 22.39 -16.10
N THR A 349 15.93 21.18 -15.65
CA THR A 349 16.81 20.92 -14.51
C THR A 349 18.25 20.90 -14.99
N ASP A 350 19.12 21.59 -14.28
CA ASP A 350 20.57 21.59 -14.50
C ASP A 350 21.28 21.47 -13.14
N ASP A 351 22.43 20.82 -13.14
CA ASP A 351 23.29 20.70 -11.96
C ASP A 351 24.15 21.96 -11.75
N ALA A 352 24.24 22.83 -12.77
CA ALA A 352 24.94 24.09 -12.67
C ALA A 352 24.15 25.15 -11.87
N PRO A 353 24.83 26.04 -11.13
CA PRO A 353 24.18 27.16 -10.45
C PRO A 353 23.54 28.11 -11.46
N SER A 354 22.33 28.58 -11.15
CA SER A 354 21.58 29.53 -11.98
C SER A 354 21.32 30.83 -11.21
N ALA A 355 20.71 31.82 -11.89
CA ALA A 355 20.31 33.07 -11.25
C ALA A 355 19.16 32.92 -10.23
N LEU A 356 18.57 31.73 -10.14
CA LEU A 356 17.50 31.37 -9.21
C LEU A 356 18.03 30.57 -8.02
N SER A 357 18.74 29.48 -8.31
CA SER A 357 19.17 28.53 -7.30
C SER A 357 20.54 27.92 -7.59
N ALA A 358 21.21 27.46 -6.54
CA ALA A 358 22.49 26.76 -6.61
C ALA A 358 22.46 25.42 -5.84
N PRO A 359 23.30 24.45 -6.25
CA PRO A 359 23.50 23.22 -5.48
C PRO A 359 24.15 23.52 -4.13
N ILE A 360 23.82 22.71 -3.12
CA ILE A 360 24.50 22.79 -1.83
C ILE A 360 25.85 22.09 -1.95
N PRO A 361 26.95 22.68 -1.45
CA PRO A 361 28.23 21.99 -1.31
C PRO A 361 28.10 20.72 -0.46
N ASN A 362 29.15 19.89 -0.45
CA ASN A 362 29.14 18.69 0.38
C ASN A 362 29.03 19.05 1.88
N VAL A 363 27.85 18.84 2.45
CA VAL A 363 27.50 19.02 3.88
C VAL A 363 27.29 17.68 4.59
N ALA A 364 27.67 16.56 3.95
CA ALA A 364 27.40 15.22 4.45
C ALA A 364 28.09 14.97 5.79
N VAL A 365 27.37 14.28 6.67
CA VAL A 365 27.81 13.85 8.00
C VAL A 365 28.84 12.74 7.84
N ASN A 366 30.04 12.97 8.36
CA ASN A 366 31.12 11.99 8.32
C ASN A 366 31.26 11.30 9.69
N ARG A 367 30.53 10.22 9.90
CA ARG A 367 30.55 9.47 11.17
C ARG A 367 31.91 8.81 11.51
N ARG A 368 32.92 8.91 10.63
CA ARG A 368 34.27 8.37 10.84
C ARG A 368 35.25 9.39 11.43
N THR A 369 34.87 10.66 11.51
CA THR A 369 35.70 11.73 12.08
C THR A 369 35.25 12.05 13.50
N ASP A 370 36.17 12.58 14.32
CA ASP A 370 35.88 12.96 15.72
C ASP A 370 34.76 14.00 15.85
N ASP A 371 34.64 14.89 14.86
CA ASP A 371 33.46 15.77 14.66
C ASP A 371 32.75 15.38 13.35
N PRO A 372 31.65 14.60 13.42
CA PRO A 372 30.86 14.21 12.27
C PRO A 372 30.18 15.37 11.51
N LEU A 373 30.01 16.54 12.15
CA LEU A 373 29.33 17.71 11.59
C LEU A 373 30.31 18.71 10.97
N THR A 374 31.60 18.39 10.87
CA THR A 374 32.65 19.29 10.37
C THR A 374 32.29 19.96 9.03
N ASN A 375 31.73 19.20 8.09
CA ASN A 375 31.35 19.72 6.76
C ASN A 375 30.20 20.73 6.85
N LEU A 376 29.16 20.40 7.60
CA LEU A 376 28.01 21.28 7.84
C LEU A 376 28.45 22.57 8.56
N ARG A 377 29.23 22.46 9.64
CA ARG A 377 29.81 23.63 10.34
C ARG A 377 30.64 24.50 9.41
N GLY A 378 31.51 23.89 8.62
CA GLY A 378 32.36 24.58 7.66
C GLY A 378 31.57 25.34 6.59
N TYR A 379 30.42 24.80 6.18
CA TYR A 379 29.49 25.48 5.28
C TYR A 379 28.75 26.64 5.96
N LEU A 380 28.19 26.41 7.16
CA LEU A 380 27.47 27.42 7.94
C LEU A 380 28.33 28.67 8.22
N LEU A 381 29.63 28.50 8.47
CA LEU A 381 30.57 29.60 8.68
C LEU A 381 30.86 30.43 7.42
N LYS A 382 30.69 29.84 6.22
CA LYS A 382 31.05 30.46 4.94
C LYS A 382 29.87 31.09 4.21
N THR A 383 28.68 30.49 4.33
CA THR A 383 27.52 30.85 3.49
C THR A 383 27.01 32.27 3.77
N GLY A 384 26.97 32.70 5.04
CA GLY A 384 26.40 33.99 5.44
C GLY A 384 24.88 34.12 5.22
N LYS A 385 24.25 33.11 4.62
CA LYS A 385 22.81 32.96 4.37
C LYS A 385 22.12 32.30 5.56
N ARG A 386 20.78 32.43 5.62
CA ARG A 386 19.95 31.72 6.60
C ARG A 386 19.71 30.28 6.15
N VAL A 387 19.84 29.32 7.06
CA VAL A 387 19.76 27.90 6.74
C VAL A 387 18.60 27.23 7.47
N LEU A 388 17.76 26.52 6.71
CA LEU A 388 16.77 25.60 7.24
C LEU A 388 17.20 24.16 7.00
N LEU A 389 17.44 23.43 8.09
CA LEU A 389 17.56 21.99 8.09
C LEU A 389 16.16 21.38 8.03
N CYS A 390 15.93 20.56 7.01
CA CYS A 390 14.64 20.00 6.65
C CYS A 390 14.58 18.53 7.07
N ALA A 391 13.79 18.23 8.10
CA ALA A 391 13.46 16.88 8.53
C ALA A 391 12.21 16.36 7.82
N GLU A 392 12.13 15.06 7.56
CA GLU A 392 10.98 14.45 6.87
C GLU A 392 9.73 14.38 7.77
N SER A 393 9.90 14.27 9.09
CA SER A 393 8.81 14.12 10.05
C SER A 393 9.14 14.76 11.40
N ASN A 394 8.13 14.91 12.27
CA ASN A 394 8.34 15.41 13.64
C ASN A 394 9.29 14.51 14.44
N GLY A 395 9.15 13.18 14.30
CA GLY A 395 10.07 12.23 14.96
C GLY A 395 11.50 12.37 14.45
N ARG A 396 11.69 12.50 13.13
CA ARG A 396 13.02 12.78 12.55
C ARG A 396 13.60 14.10 13.02
N ARG A 397 12.78 15.14 13.17
CA ARG A 397 13.18 16.45 13.71
C ARG A 397 13.76 16.30 15.12
N GLU A 398 13.10 15.53 15.99
CA GLU A 398 13.59 15.26 17.36
C GLU A 398 14.92 14.50 17.34
N THR A 399 15.04 13.46 16.51
CA THR A 399 16.29 12.70 16.36
C THR A 399 17.43 13.59 15.88
N LEU A 400 17.19 14.43 14.86
CA LEU A 400 18.18 15.38 14.35
C LEU A 400 18.56 16.43 15.40
N GLN A 401 17.60 16.94 16.16
CA GLN A 401 17.86 17.91 17.23
C GLN A 401 18.76 17.32 18.31
N GLN A 402 18.47 16.10 18.77
CA GLN A 402 19.31 15.39 19.75
C GLN A 402 20.71 15.11 19.20
N TYR A 403 20.79 14.67 17.95
CA TYR A 403 22.05 14.42 17.27
C TYR A 403 22.90 15.68 17.16
N PHE A 404 22.33 16.80 16.72
CA PHE A 404 23.05 18.07 16.64
C PHE A 404 23.49 18.59 18.02
N ALA A 405 22.66 18.42 19.05
CA ALA A 405 23.00 18.81 20.41
C ALA A 405 24.18 18.02 21.00
N GLU A 406 24.33 16.72 20.68
CA GLU A 406 25.48 15.89 21.10
C GLU A 406 26.82 16.47 20.63
N TYR A 407 26.82 17.11 19.47
CA TYR A 407 28.00 17.73 18.88
C TYR A 407 28.01 19.25 19.04
N ASP A 408 27.25 19.84 19.95
CA ASP A 408 27.18 21.30 20.22
C ASP A 408 26.74 22.17 19.03
N LEU A 409 25.73 21.71 18.29
CA LEU A 409 25.02 22.48 17.26
C LEU A 409 23.55 22.61 17.67
N HIS A 410 23.08 23.84 17.90
CA HIS A 410 21.74 24.10 18.44
C HIS A 410 20.88 24.90 17.45
N PRO A 411 20.27 24.26 16.43
CA PRO A 411 19.37 24.95 15.51
C PRO A 411 18.07 25.37 16.22
N ALA A 412 17.57 26.57 15.94
CA ALA A 412 16.27 27.00 16.43
C ALA A 412 15.13 26.21 15.76
N LEU A 413 14.09 25.84 16.51
CA LEU A 413 12.98 25.07 15.93
C LEU A 413 12.01 25.96 15.15
N CYS A 414 11.47 25.42 14.06
CA CYS A 414 10.35 26.00 13.35
C CYS A 414 9.34 24.91 12.94
N ASP A 415 8.09 25.31 12.75
CA ASP A 415 7.00 24.39 12.41
C ASP A 415 6.80 24.21 10.90
N GLY A 416 7.38 25.10 10.09
CA GLY A 416 7.35 25.03 8.62
C GLY A 416 7.90 26.27 7.93
N TYR A 417 7.72 26.35 6.62
CA TYR A 417 8.27 27.40 5.76
C TYR A 417 7.92 28.83 6.24
N ASP A 418 6.67 29.06 6.63
CA ASP A 418 6.21 30.38 7.06
C ASP A 418 6.88 30.83 8.36
N SER A 419 6.94 29.95 9.37
CA SER A 419 7.64 30.21 10.62
C SER A 419 9.15 30.41 10.44
N PHE A 420 9.76 29.74 9.46
CA PHE A 420 11.15 29.97 9.09
C PHE A 420 11.33 31.39 8.54
N LEU A 421 10.48 31.83 7.62
CA LEU A 421 10.58 33.17 7.05
C LEU A 421 10.26 34.30 8.04
N GLY A 422 9.33 34.07 8.98
CA GLY A 422 8.97 35.05 10.03
C GLY A 422 10.01 35.21 11.14
N ASN A 423 11.03 34.34 11.18
CA ASN A 423 12.11 34.40 12.16
C ASN A 423 13.39 35.01 11.53
N THR A 424 14.34 35.44 12.37
CA THR A 424 15.65 35.99 11.97
C THR A 424 16.83 35.09 12.35
N GLU A 425 16.59 33.97 13.03
CA GLU A 425 17.65 33.03 13.39
C GLU A 425 18.42 32.54 12.13
N PRO A 426 19.76 32.45 12.20
CA PRO A 426 20.59 32.08 11.05
C PRO A 426 20.54 30.58 10.74
N LEU A 427 20.26 29.74 11.74
CA LEU A 427 20.15 28.30 11.59
C LEU A 427 18.88 27.80 12.28
N MET A 428 18.02 27.13 11.51
CA MET A 428 16.77 26.58 12.01
C MET A 428 16.60 25.11 11.59
N LEU A 429 15.74 24.38 12.30
CA LEU A 429 15.38 22.99 12.04
C LEU A 429 13.84 22.86 12.05
N GLY A 430 13.29 22.33 10.97
CA GLY A 430 11.85 22.19 10.78
C GLY A 430 11.47 20.99 9.93
N VAL A 431 10.17 20.70 9.87
CA VAL A 431 9.63 19.61 9.04
C VAL A 431 9.30 20.14 7.64
N ALA A 432 9.84 19.50 6.62
CA ALA A 432 9.60 19.86 5.23
C ALA A 432 9.53 18.62 4.34
N PRO A 433 8.58 18.55 3.38
CA PRO A 433 8.47 17.45 2.44
C PRO A 433 9.45 17.61 1.25
N LEU A 434 10.57 18.32 1.43
CA LEU A 434 11.52 18.61 0.37
C LEU A 434 12.41 17.41 0.10
N HIS A 435 12.49 17.03 -1.17
CA HIS A 435 13.23 15.87 -1.62
C HIS A 435 14.74 16.14 -1.76
N ALA A 436 15.09 17.34 -2.21
CA ALA A 436 16.47 17.73 -2.45
C ALA A 436 16.70 19.17 -1.97
N GLY A 437 17.85 19.38 -1.35
CA GLY A 437 18.26 20.67 -0.87
C GLY A 437 18.72 21.60 -2.00
N PHE A 438 18.63 22.90 -1.76
CA PHE A 438 19.06 23.94 -2.69
C PHE A 438 19.30 25.27 -1.97
N GLU A 439 20.08 26.15 -2.60
CA GLU A 439 20.24 27.54 -2.17
C GLU A 439 19.39 28.48 -3.03
N LEU A 440 18.75 29.48 -2.41
CA LEU A 440 18.09 30.59 -3.11
C LEU A 440 18.92 31.87 -2.98
N GLU A 441 19.53 32.30 -4.08
CA GLU A 441 20.47 33.42 -4.07
C GLU A 441 19.78 34.75 -3.75
N GLN A 442 18.55 34.97 -4.21
CA GLN A 442 17.84 36.24 -4.04
C GLN A 442 17.27 36.41 -2.63
N GLU A 443 16.74 35.34 -2.06
CA GLU A 443 16.13 35.34 -0.73
C GLU A 443 17.17 35.17 0.39
N GLN A 444 18.43 34.88 0.03
CA GLN A 444 19.53 34.62 0.98
C GLN A 444 19.19 33.50 1.98
N VAL A 445 18.51 32.45 1.48
CA VAL A 445 18.12 31.27 2.26
C VAL A 445 18.63 29.98 1.63
N VAL A 446 18.82 28.95 2.45
CA VAL A 446 19.29 27.62 2.06
C VAL A 446 18.42 26.57 2.72
N PHE A 447 17.99 25.58 1.95
CA PHE A 447 17.25 24.41 2.46
C PHE A 447 18.15 23.19 2.36
N ILE A 448 18.56 22.61 3.48
CA ILE A 448 19.36 21.38 3.51
C ILE A 448 18.45 20.24 3.96
N THR A 449 18.30 19.20 3.15
CA THR A 449 17.48 18.02 3.51
C THR A 449 18.33 16.92 4.12
N GLU A 450 17.68 15.90 4.67
CA GLU A 450 18.35 14.69 5.15
C GLU A 450 19.16 13.99 4.05
N THR A 451 18.77 14.13 2.78
CA THR A 451 19.48 13.57 1.62
C THR A 451 20.91 14.11 1.52
N GLU A 452 21.10 15.41 1.73
CA GLU A 452 22.43 16.03 1.68
C GLU A 452 23.24 15.75 2.96
N LEU A 453 22.57 15.60 4.11
CA LEU A 453 23.22 15.29 5.38
C LEU A 453 23.70 13.84 5.46
N TYR A 454 22.96 12.88 4.88
CA TYR A 454 23.25 11.44 5.00
C TYR A 454 23.56 10.78 3.67
N SER A 455 24.19 11.50 2.74
CA SER A 455 24.53 11.01 1.40
C SER A 455 25.19 9.61 1.47
N GLY A 456 24.42 8.57 1.09
CA GLY A 456 24.84 7.16 1.20
C GLY A 456 23.78 6.20 1.76
N SER A 457 22.75 6.69 2.46
CA SER A 457 21.58 5.88 2.85
C SER A 457 20.47 5.99 1.81
N GLY A 458 19.93 4.85 1.39
CA GLY A 458 18.82 4.77 0.44
C GLY A 458 17.59 5.56 0.89
N ARG A 459 17.04 6.30 -0.08
CA ARG A 459 15.83 7.14 -0.11
C ARG A 459 14.65 6.57 0.71
N ARG A 460 14.07 7.35 1.63
CA ARG A 460 12.74 7.12 2.22
C ARG A 460 11.78 8.18 1.67
N VAL A 461 10.54 7.79 1.36
CA VAL A 461 9.46 8.71 0.95
C VAL A 461 8.34 8.52 1.97
N GLY A 462 8.25 9.42 2.93
CA GLY A 462 7.19 9.42 3.94
C GLY A 462 5.86 9.90 3.36
N ARG A 463 4.80 9.09 3.49
CA ARG A 463 3.41 9.51 3.24
C ARG A 463 2.65 9.37 4.55
N LYS A 464 2.14 10.49 5.08
CA LYS A 464 1.29 10.51 6.29
C LYS A 464 0.13 9.55 6.11
N LYS A 465 -0.03 8.58 7.01
CA LYS A 465 -1.18 7.69 7.09
C LYS A 465 -2.04 8.04 8.30
N GLN A 466 -3.36 8.02 8.09
CA GLN A 466 -4.34 7.83 9.15
C GLN A 466 -4.16 6.43 9.75
N GLU A 467 -4.24 6.38 11.07
CA GLU A 467 -4.09 5.18 11.88
C GLU A 467 -5.29 4.26 11.67
N ASN A 468 -5.09 3.15 10.95
CA ASN A 468 -6.03 2.03 11.01
C ASN A 468 -5.66 1.16 12.21
N VAL A 469 -6.60 1.05 13.14
CA VAL A 469 -6.50 0.24 14.35
C VAL A 469 -6.48 -1.25 13.98
N THR A 470 -5.52 -1.96 14.55
CA THR A 470 -5.27 -3.40 14.40
C THR A 470 -6.50 -4.22 14.82
N GLN A 471 -7.00 -5.09 13.93
CA GLN A 471 -8.14 -5.96 14.18
C GLN A 471 -7.70 -7.43 14.30
N VAL A 472 -7.36 -7.83 15.52
CA VAL A 472 -7.06 -9.23 15.88
C VAL A 472 -8.35 -10.08 16.05
N GLU A 473 -9.53 -9.46 16.02
CA GLU A 473 -10.81 -10.13 16.33
C GLU A 473 -11.57 -10.69 15.12
N HIS A 474 -11.15 -10.42 13.88
CA HIS A 474 -11.93 -10.81 12.68
C HIS A 474 -11.67 -12.21 12.14
N MET A 475 -10.66 -12.92 12.64
CA MET A 475 -10.34 -14.27 12.15
C MET A 475 -11.30 -15.39 12.63
N VAL A 476 -12.37 -15.07 13.39
CA VAL A 476 -13.17 -16.08 14.12
C VAL A 476 -14.68 -16.04 13.82
N ARG A 477 -15.16 -15.49 12.69
CA ARG A 477 -16.61 -15.57 12.36
C ARG A 477 -16.90 -15.87 10.89
N ASP A 478 -17.09 -17.16 10.61
CA ASP A 478 -17.29 -17.74 9.26
C ASP A 478 -18.63 -18.52 9.15
N LEU A 479 -19.75 -17.91 9.54
CA LEU A 479 -21.08 -18.50 9.33
C LEU A 479 -21.95 -17.74 8.32
N SER A 480 -21.64 -16.47 8.04
CA SER A 480 -22.35 -15.62 7.07
C SER A 480 -22.00 -15.90 5.60
N GLU A 481 -20.95 -16.70 5.34
CA GLU A 481 -20.49 -17.03 3.98
C GLU A 481 -20.83 -18.46 3.53
N LEU A 482 -21.58 -19.22 4.34
CA LEU A 482 -21.95 -20.60 4.03
C LEU A 482 -22.85 -20.69 2.79
N LYS A 483 -22.42 -21.47 1.79
CA LYS A 483 -23.23 -21.80 0.61
C LYS A 483 -23.89 -23.17 0.79
N ILE A 484 -25.05 -23.37 0.16
CA ILE A 484 -25.71 -24.67 0.10
C ILE A 484 -24.72 -25.69 -0.51
N GLY A 485 -24.53 -26.82 0.18
CA GLY A 485 -23.56 -27.86 -0.13
C GLY A 485 -22.26 -27.79 0.69
N ASP A 486 -22.00 -26.69 1.40
CA ASP A 486 -20.78 -26.56 2.20
C ASP A 486 -20.74 -27.58 3.34
N PRO A 487 -19.58 -28.18 3.62
CA PRO A 487 -19.44 -29.10 4.73
C PRO A 487 -19.42 -28.35 6.06
N VAL A 488 -20.22 -28.83 6.99
CA VAL A 488 -20.45 -28.23 8.30
C VAL A 488 -20.28 -29.29 9.38
N VAL A 489 -19.63 -28.93 10.48
CA VAL A 489 -19.41 -29.77 11.65
C VAL A 489 -20.42 -29.40 12.73
N HIS A 490 -21.25 -30.36 13.12
CA HIS A 490 -22.06 -30.27 14.32
C HIS A 490 -21.32 -30.92 15.48
N ALA A 491 -21.17 -30.21 16.61
CA ALA A 491 -20.37 -30.66 17.77
C ALA A 491 -20.71 -32.09 18.26
N ASN A 492 -21.99 -32.47 18.22
CA ASN A 492 -22.50 -33.79 18.65
C ASN A 492 -22.68 -34.83 17.52
N HIS A 493 -22.89 -34.40 16.27
CA HIS A 493 -23.33 -35.28 15.19
C HIS A 493 -22.28 -35.47 14.08
N GLY A 494 -21.21 -34.68 14.12
CA GLY A 494 -20.13 -34.75 13.16
C GLY A 494 -20.40 -33.95 11.89
N ILE A 495 -19.72 -34.35 10.82
CA ILE A 495 -19.68 -33.60 9.56
C ILE A 495 -20.87 -33.97 8.67
N GLY A 496 -21.63 -32.95 8.25
CA GLY A 496 -22.74 -33.01 7.30
C GLY A 496 -22.65 -31.88 6.26
N ARG A 497 -23.66 -31.74 5.40
CA ARG A 497 -23.78 -30.71 4.35
C ARG A 497 -24.83 -29.69 4.75
N TYR A 498 -24.52 -28.41 4.57
CA TYR A 498 -25.50 -27.35 4.74
C TYR A 498 -26.48 -27.31 3.57
N MET A 499 -27.78 -27.35 3.86
CA MET A 499 -28.85 -27.41 2.85
C MET A 499 -29.80 -26.20 2.92
N GLY A 500 -29.40 -25.11 3.57
CA GLY A 500 -30.20 -23.90 3.69
C GLY A 500 -30.91 -23.75 5.04
N LEU A 501 -31.67 -22.66 5.17
CA LEU A 501 -32.58 -22.41 6.28
C LEU A 501 -34.00 -22.85 5.89
N LEU A 502 -34.72 -23.43 6.83
CA LEU A 502 -36.13 -23.82 6.68
C LEU A 502 -36.94 -23.33 7.87
N SER A 503 -38.05 -22.65 7.61
CA SER A 503 -39.05 -22.35 8.63
C SER A 503 -39.97 -23.54 8.80
N MET A 504 -40.11 -24.01 10.04
CA MET A 504 -41.04 -25.08 10.39
C MET A 504 -41.87 -24.65 11.60
N ASP A 505 -43.17 -24.94 11.58
CA ASP A 505 -44.04 -24.76 12.73
C ASP A 505 -44.12 -26.07 13.51
N LEU A 506 -43.59 -26.06 14.74
CA LEU A 506 -43.62 -27.19 15.67
C LEU A 506 -44.71 -27.05 16.76
N GLY A 507 -45.66 -26.12 16.58
CA GLY A 507 -46.78 -25.88 17.50
C GLY A 507 -46.60 -24.69 18.45
N GLU A 508 -45.45 -24.01 18.40
CA GLU A 508 -45.15 -22.78 19.17
C GLU A 508 -44.92 -21.54 18.26
N GLY A 509 -45.25 -21.65 16.97
CA GLY A 509 -45.03 -20.62 15.95
C GLY A 509 -43.96 -21.01 14.93
N GLU A 510 -43.86 -20.23 13.84
CA GLU A 510 -42.81 -20.43 12.83
C GLU A 510 -41.43 -20.21 13.44
N THR A 511 -40.62 -21.27 13.46
CA THR A 511 -39.23 -21.23 13.94
C THR A 511 -38.30 -21.65 12.81
N GLU A 512 -37.19 -20.90 12.66
CA GLU A 512 -36.19 -21.18 11.64
C GLU A 512 -35.19 -22.24 12.10
N PHE A 513 -34.90 -23.18 11.21
CA PHE A 513 -33.96 -24.27 11.41
C PHE A 513 -32.89 -24.27 10.31
N LEU A 514 -31.67 -24.57 10.71
CA LEU A 514 -30.59 -24.94 9.82
C LEU A 514 -30.80 -26.39 9.36
N HIS A 515 -30.95 -26.61 8.06
CA HIS A 515 -31.06 -27.94 7.48
C HIS A 515 -29.67 -28.50 7.17
N LEU A 516 -29.32 -29.63 7.79
CA LEU A 516 -28.09 -30.36 7.56
C LEU A 516 -28.37 -31.76 7.01
N GLU A 517 -27.62 -32.18 6.01
CA GLU A 517 -27.69 -33.53 5.45
C GLU A 517 -26.45 -34.36 5.78
N TYR A 518 -26.66 -35.59 6.24
CA TYR A 518 -25.64 -36.55 6.66
C TYR A 518 -25.61 -37.75 5.71
N ALA A 519 -24.70 -38.69 5.95
CA ALA A 519 -24.60 -39.90 5.15
C ALA A 519 -25.95 -40.64 5.05
N LYS A 520 -26.21 -41.30 3.92
CA LYS A 520 -27.49 -41.98 3.61
C LYS A 520 -28.69 -41.04 3.58
N GLU A 521 -28.50 -39.79 3.13
CA GLU A 521 -29.57 -38.79 2.96
C GLU A 521 -30.34 -38.49 4.27
N THR A 522 -29.67 -38.66 5.42
CA THR A 522 -30.29 -38.43 6.73
C THR A 522 -30.28 -36.94 7.07
N LYS A 523 -31.44 -36.41 7.44
CA LYS A 523 -31.62 -34.97 7.69
C LYS A 523 -31.58 -34.65 9.18
N LEU A 524 -30.91 -33.56 9.53
CA LEU A 524 -30.89 -32.98 10.87
C LEU A 524 -31.30 -31.52 10.76
N TYR A 525 -32.29 -31.11 11.55
CA TYR A 525 -32.74 -29.72 11.66
C TYR A 525 -32.24 -29.15 12.98
N VAL A 526 -31.41 -28.12 12.91
CA VAL A 526 -30.80 -27.49 14.08
C VAL A 526 -31.46 -26.12 14.27
N PRO A 527 -32.09 -25.84 15.42
CA PRO A 527 -32.66 -24.52 15.66
C PRO A 527 -31.63 -23.41 15.50
N VAL A 528 -32.00 -22.27 14.92
CA VAL A 528 -31.09 -21.10 14.80
C VAL A 528 -30.57 -20.64 16.17
N SER A 529 -31.33 -20.84 17.25
CA SER A 529 -30.87 -20.59 18.64
C SER A 529 -29.68 -21.46 19.08
N GLN A 530 -29.43 -22.59 18.39
CA GLN A 530 -28.34 -23.52 18.68
C GLN A 530 -27.16 -23.38 17.71
N LEU A 531 -27.07 -22.32 16.91
CA LEU A 531 -25.95 -22.13 15.97
C LEU A 531 -24.56 -22.21 16.59
N HIS A 532 -24.41 -21.98 17.89
CA HIS A 532 -23.14 -22.11 18.60
C HIS A 532 -22.54 -23.53 18.59
N VAL A 533 -23.33 -24.57 18.26
CA VAL A 533 -22.83 -25.96 18.11
C VAL A 533 -22.36 -26.29 16.70
N ILE A 534 -22.45 -25.31 15.79
CA ILE A 534 -22.17 -25.44 14.36
C ILE A 534 -20.87 -24.71 14.03
N ALA A 535 -19.98 -25.39 13.31
CA ALA A 535 -18.74 -24.82 12.80
C ALA A 535 -18.51 -25.22 11.33
N ARG A 536 -17.87 -24.36 10.54
CA ARG A 536 -17.46 -24.70 9.17
C ARG A 536 -16.38 -25.77 9.20
N TYR A 537 -16.44 -26.74 8.28
CA TYR A 537 -15.38 -27.74 8.14
C TYR A 537 -14.20 -27.16 7.34
N SER A 538 -12.99 -27.23 7.89
CA SER A 538 -11.77 -26.65 7.31
C SER A 538 -10.64 -27.68 7.08
N GLY A 539 -10.99 -28.97 6.98
CA GLY A 539 -10.00 -30.06 6.93
C GLY A 539 -9.48 -30.40 5.53
N ALA A 540 -10.33 -31.02 4.71
CA ALA A 540 -10.06 -31.38 3.31
C ALA A 540 -10.83 -30.46 2.36
N SER A 541 -10.66 -30.66 1.04
CA SER A 541 -11.47 -29.96 0.03
C SER A 541 -12.97 -30.14 0.37
N PRO A 542 -13.84 -29.15 0.07
CA PRO A 542 -15.26 -29.27 0.34
C PRO A 542 -15.89 -30.52 -0.27
N GLU A 543 -15.40 -30.97 -1.42
CA GLU A 543 -15.90 -32.14 -2.14
C GLU A 543 -15.53 -33.46 -1.43
N ASP A 544 -14.32 -33.54 -0.86
CA ASP A 544 -13.80 -34.75 -0.19
C ASP A 544 -14.19 -34.84 1.30
N ALA A 545 -14.94 -33.87 1.83
CA ALA A 545 -15.32 -33.84 3.23
C ALA A 545 -16.18 -35.07 3.59
N PRO A 546 -15.78 -35.87 4.61
CA PRO A 546 -16.46 -37.13 4.93
C PRO A 546 -17.81 -36.86 5.59
N LEU A 547 -18.86 -37.57 5.14
CA LEU A 547 -20.18 -37.50 5.77
C LEU A 547 -20.29 -38.54 6.89
N HIS A 548 -20.62 -38.08 8.09
CA HIS A 548 -20.86 -38.98 9.21
C HIS A 548 -22.29 -39.54 9.14
N SER A 549 -22.51 -40.73 9.71
CA SER A 549 -23.87 -41.28 9.90
C SER A 549 -24.40 -40.92 11.29
N LEU A 550 -25.60 -40.34 11.36
CA LEU A 550 -26.27 -40.01 12.63
C LEU A 550 -26.44 -41.27 13.50
N GLY A 551 -26.12 -41.17 14.79
CA GLY A 551 -26.30 -42.27 15.76
C GLY A 551 -25.30 -43.44 15.67
N SER A 552 -24.37 -43.44 14.71
CA SER A 552 -23.44 -44.57 14.46
C SER A 552 -22.28 -44.70 15.46
N GLY A 553 -22.13 -43.75 16.40
CA GLY A 553 -21.01 -43.69 17.36
C GLY A 553 -19.64 -43.42 16.73
N GLN A 554 -19.54 -43.33 15.40
CA GLN A 554 -18.29 -43.06 14.68
C GLN A 554 -17.70 -41.69 15.06
N TRP A 555 -18.55 -40.67 15.16
CA TRP A 555 -18.14 -39.33 15.57
C TRP A 555 -17.62 -39.30 17.01
N GLU A 556 -18.31 -39.96 17.95
CA GLU A 556 -17.84 -40.06 19.34
C GLU A 556 -16.48 -40.78 19.44
N LYS A 557 -16.28 -41.85 18.66
CA LYS A 557 -14.98 -42.53 18.59
C LYS A 557 -13.90 -41.63 18.00
N ALA A 558 -14.21 -40.88 16.94
CA ALA A 558 -13.30 -39.91 16.33
C ALA A 558 -12.95 -38.78 17.30
N LYS A 559 -13.94 -38.21 17.99
CA LYS A 559 -13.79 -37.19 19.03
C LYS A 559 -12.94 -37.69 20.20
N ARG A 560 -13.16 -38.91 20.67
CA ARG A 560 -12.35 -39.53 21.74
C ARG A 560 -10.91 -39.77 21.31
N LYS A 561 -10.68 -40.24 20.08
CA LYS A 561 -9.34 -40.42 19.51
C LYS A 561 -8.62 -39.08 19.35
N ALA A 562 -9.32 -38.06 18.85
CA ALA A 562 -8.80 -36.70 18.74
C ALA A 562 -8.46 -36.12 20.11
N ALA A 563 -9.35 -36.28 21.11
CA ALA A 563 -9.11 -35.84 22.48
C ALA A 563 -7.89 -36.54 23.11
N GLN A 564 -7.68 -37.83 22.83
CA GLN A 564 -6.50 -38.56 23.29
C GLN A 564 -5.23 -38.01 22.63
N GLN A 565 -5.23 -37.81 21.31
CA GLN A 565 -4.09 -37.21 20.60
C GLN A 565 -3.79 -35.80 21.05
N ILE A 566 -4.82 -34.98 21.31
CA ILE A 566 -4.68 -33.63 21.87
C ILE A 566 -4.06 -33.72 23.26
N ARG A 567 -4.53 -34.64 24.11
CA ARG A 567 -3.97 -34.84 25.46
C ARG A 567 -2.51 -35.28 25.44
N ASP A 568 -2.15 -36.21 24.56
CA ASP A 568 -0.77 -36.66 24.41
C ASP A 568 0.14 -35.52 23.93
N THR A 569 -0.34 -34.73 22.95
CA THR A 569 0.38 -33.55 22.44
C THR A 569 0.50 -32.46 23.51
N ALA A 570 -0.58 -32.19 24.25
CA ALA A 570 -0.60 -31.21 25.34
C ALA A 570 0.33 -31.63 26.48
N ALA A 571 0.41 -32.92 26.81
CA ALA A 571 1.35 -33.44 27.81
C ALA A 571 2.81 -33.28 27.38
N GLU A 572 3.11 -33.54 26.10
CA GLU A 572 4.45 -33.31 25.52
C GLU A 572 4.85 -31.82 25.61
N LEU A 573 3.93 -30.92 25.25
CA LEU A 573 4.15 -29.47 25.27
C LEU A 573 4.25 -28.93 26.70
N LEU A 574 3.36 -29.35 27.61
CA LEU A 574 3.43 -29.00 29.03
C LEU A 574 4.77 -29.41 29.64
N ASN A 575 5.29 -30.58 29.30
CA ASN A 575 6.61 -31.02 29.75
C ASN A 575 7.73 -30.13 29.19
N LEU A 576 7.65 -29.72 27.92
CA LEU A 576 8.59 -28.76 27.32
C LEU A 576 8.57 -27.40 28.07
N TYR A 577 7.39 -26.84 28.30
CA TYR A 577 7.24 -25.54 28.98
C TYR A 577 7.56 -25.61 30.48
N ALA A 578 7.26 -26.72 31.15
CA ALA A 578 7.69 -26.94 32.52
C ALA A 578 9.21 -26.97 32.64
N ARG A 579 9.89 -27.65 31.71
CA ARG A 579 11.38 -27.65 31.65
C ARG A 579 11.94 -26.25 31.39
N ARG A 580 11.27 -25.44 30.56
CA ARG A 580 11.67 -24.04 30.27
C ARG A 580 11.45 -23.12 31.48
N ALA A 581 10.30 -23.22 32.14
CA ALA A 581 9.97 -22.37 33.29
C ALA A 581 10.88 -22.62 34.51
N LEU A 582 11.39 -23.84 34.64
CA LEU A 582 12.36 -24.21 35.69
C LEU A 582 13.78 -23.71 35.41
N ARG A 583 14.09 -23.28 34.17
CA ARG A 583 15.41 -22.73 33.81
C ARG A 583 15.38 -21.21 33.82
N GLN A 584 16.45 -20.61 34.34
CA GLN A 584 16.74 -19.20 34.09
C GLN A 584 17.33 -19.08 32.68
N GLY A 585 16.71 -18.24 31.85
CA GLY A 585 17.19 -17.93 30.51
C GLY A 585 18.35 -16.93 30.55
N HIS A 586 18.76 -16.47 29.37
CA HIS A 586 19.74 -15.41 29.24
C HIS A 586 19.02 -14.07 29.00
N ALA A 587 19.22 -13.09 29.89
CA ALA A 587 18.76 -11.73 29.64
C ALA A 587 19.79 -11.01 28.77
N PHE A 588 19.42 -10.67 27.55
CA PHE A 588 20.29 -9.94 26.64
C PHE A 588 20.48 -8.49 27.11
N GLN A 589 21.71 -7.98 26.97
CA GLN A 589 21.98 -6.56 27.18
C GLN A 589 21.45 -5.75 25.99
N TYR A 590 20.66 -4.72 26.28
CA TYR A 590 20.03 -3.86 25.28
C TYR A 590 20.57 -2.43 25.39
N SER A 591 21.17 -1.95 24.30
CA SER A 591 21.59 -0.56 24.13
C SER A 591 20.60 0.13 23.20
N ALA A 592 19.81 1.06 23.74
CA ALA A 592 18.82 1.80 22.94
C ALA A 592 19.47 2.56 21.79
N ARG A 593 20.63 3.19 22.05
CA ARG A 593 21.39 3.96 21.05
C ARG A 593 21.87 3.10 19.87
N ASP A 594 22.47 1.94 20.16
CA ASP A 594 22.97 1.06 19.11
C ASP A 594 21.82 0.43 18.32
N TYR A 595 20.74 0.08 19.01
CA TYR A 595 19.54 -0.44 18.39
C TYR A 595 18.86 0.58 17.46
N GLU A 596 18.70 1.83 17.91
CA GLU A 596 18.17 2.91 17.08
C GLU A 596 19.02 3.12 15.83
N THR A 597 20.35 3.11 15.97
CA THR A 597 21.27 3.23 14.83
C THR A 597 21.08 2.09 13.82
N PHE A 598 20.85 0.86 14.29
CA PHE A 598 20.56 -0.28 13.43
C PHE A 598 19.16 -0.21 12.79
N ALA A 599 18.17 0.26 13.54
CA ALA A 599 16.80 0.45 13.06
C ALA A 599 16.70 1.56 12.00
N GLU A 600 17.46 2.64 12.14
CA GLU A 600 17.56 3.72 11.15
C GLU A 600 18.11 3.24 9.80
N SER A 601 18.93 2.19 9.79
CA SER A 601 19.47 1.61 8.55
C SER A 601 18.41 0.88 7.71
N PHE A 602 17.21 0.66 8.25
CA PHE A 602 16.13 -0.02 7.53
C PHE A 602 15.52 0.91 6.48
N GLY A 603 15.38 0.49 5.22
CA GLY A 603 14.91 1.38 4.15
C GLY A 603 13.41 1.76 4.18
N PHE A 604 12.64 1.28 5.16
CA PHE A 604 11.18 1.37 5.17
C PHE A 604 10.66 1.81 6.55
N GLU A 605 9.46 2.39 6.57
CA GLU A 605 8.72 2.63 7.81
C GLU A 605 8.00 1.36 8.25
N GLU A 606 8.02 1.10 9.55
CA GLU A 606 7.42 -0.11 10.11
C GLU A 606 5.90 0.02 10.17
N THR A 607 5.19 -1.05 9.85
CA THR A 607 3.74 -1.10 10.12
C THR A 607 3.49 -1.23 11.63
N PRO A 608 2.31 -0.82 12.14
CA PRO A 608 1.97 -0.99 13.56
C PRO A 608 2.16 -2.44 14.04
N ASP A 609 1.77 -3.42 13.21
CA ASP A 609 1.96 -4.84 13.55
C ASP A 609 3.43 -5.26 13.59
N GLN A 610 4.27 -4.71 12.69
CA GLN A 610 5.72 -4.94 12.71
C GLN A 610 6.34 -4.37 13.98
N ALA A 611 6.02 -3.13 14.33
CA ALA A 611 6.52 -2.47 15.54
C ALA A 611 6.09 -3.24 16.80
N ALA A 612 4.83 -3.68 16.87
CA ALA A 612 4.33 -4.50 17.97
C ALA A 612 5.07 -5.86 18.07
N ALA A 613 5.29 -6.54 16.95
CA ALA A 613 6.02 -7.81 16.91
C ALA A 613 7.48 -7.65 17.34
N ILE A 614 8.15 -6.57 16.90
CA ILE A 614 9.54 -6.26 17.24
C ILE A 614 9.67 -5.96 18.73
N ASN A 615 8.79 -5.12 19.28
CA ASN A 615 8.79 -4.78 20.71
C ASN A 615 8.54 -6.02 21.58
N ALA A 616 7.64 -6.92 21.15
CA ALA A 616 7.40 -8.17 21.86
C ALA A 616 8.63 -9.09 21.87
N VAL A 617 9.32 -9.24 20.73
CA VAL A 617 10.56 -10.03 20.64
C VAL A 617 11.66 -9.45 21.54
N ILE A 618 11.88 -8.14 21.50
CA ILE A 618 12.90 -7.48 22.34
C ILE A 618 12.55 -7.60 23.83
N GLY A 619 11.27 -7.45 24.18
CA GLY A 619 10.78 -7.66 25.54
C GLY A 619 11.05 -9.08 26.04
N ASP A 620 10.80 -10.09 25.23
CA ASP A 620 11.07 -11.49 25.60
C ASP A 620 12.57 -11.74 25.80
N MET A 621 13.41 -11.29 24.85
CA MET A 621 14.87 -11.45 24.91
C MET A 621 15.52 -10.74 26.12
N THR A 622 14.92 -9.65 26.60
CA THR A 622 15.46 -8.90 27.75
C THR A 622 14.88 -9.38 29.09
N SER A 623 13.86 -10.25 29.08
CA SER A 623 13.14 -10.70 30.29
C SER A 623 13.91 -11.68 31.18
N GLY A 624 14.96 -12.33 30.66
CA GLY A 624 15.69 -13.40 31.33
C GLY A 624 14.96 -14.75 31.38
N LYS A 625 13.82 -14.88 30.69
CA LYS A 625 13.15 -16.16 30.44
C LYS A 625 13.45 -16.63 29.01
N PRO A 626 13.63 -17.94 28.76
CA PRO A 626 13.86 -18.41 27.40
C PRO A 626 12.68 -18.08 26.47
N MET A 627 12.91 -17.39 25.36
CA MET A 627 11.87 -17.00 24.38
C MET A 627 11.45 -18.16 23.44
N ASP A 628 10.15 -18.36 23.19
CA ASP A 628 9.60 -19.25 22.12
C ASP A 628 8.52 -18.53 21.33
N ARG A 629 8.93 -17.55 20.50
CA ARG A 629 7.97 -16.73 19.78
C ARG A 629 7.79 -17.21 18.34
N LEU A 630 6.54 -17.26 17.90
CA LEU A 630 6.16 -17.44 16.51
C LEU A 630 5.69 -16.12 15.89
N ILE A 631 6.33 -15.71 14.80
CA ILE A 631 5.93 -14.58 13.97
C ILE A 631 5.23 -15.13 12.72
N CYS A 632 3.97 -14.74 12.53
CA CYS A 632 3.19 -15.09 11.35
C CYS A 632 2.84 -13.84 10.57
N GLY A 633 2.98 -13.88 9.25
CA GLY A 633 2.56 -12.80 8.36
C GLY A 633 2.86 -13.16 6.92
N ASP A 634 2.20 -12.55 5.94
CA ASP A 634 2.38 -12.94 4.53
C ASP A 634 3.83 -12.67 4.03
N VAL A 635 4.21 -13.28 2.92
CA VAL A 635 5.49 -13.04 2.24
C VAL A 635 5.63 -11.54 1.97
N GLY A 636 6.77 -10.93 2.32
CA GLY A 636 6.98 -9.49 2.11
C GLY A 636 6.38 -8.57 3.18
N PHE A 637 5.69 -9.08 4.21
CA PHE A 637 5.22 -8.27 5.35
C PHE A 637 6.32 -7.97 6.38
N GLY A 638 7.60 -8.07 6.00
CA GLY A 638 8.71 -7.66 6.87
C GLY A 638 9.07 -8.61 8.01
N LYS A 639 8.70 -9.90 7.97
CA LYS A 639 9.13 -10.92 8.96
C LYS A 639 10.65 -10.97 9.15
N THR A 640 11.40 -10.84 8.05
CA THR A 640 12.87 -10.84 8.07
C THR A 640 13.43 -9.65 8.86
N GLU A 641 12.73 -8.50 8.90
CA GLU A 641 13.15 -7.34 9.69
C GLU A 641 13.11 -7.64 11.19
N VAL A 642 12.05 -8.32 11.64
CA VAL A 642 11.93 -8.77 13.03
C VAL A 642 13.10 -9.67 13.42
N ALA A 643 13.49 -10.59 12.53
CA ALA A 643 14.61 -11.49 12.73
C ALA A 643 15.98 -10.78 12.72
N LEU A 644 16.19 -9.80 11.83
CA LEU A 644 17.40 -8.99 11.77
C LEU A 644 17.62 -8.22 13.08
N ARG A 645 16.55 -7.60 13.60
CA ARG A 645 16.59 -6.85 14.87
C ARG A 645 16.83 -7.75 16.07
N ALA A 646 16.19 -8.93 16.11
CA ALA A 646 16.47 -9.94 17.13
C ALA A 646 17.94 -10.40 17.10
N ALA A 647 18.47 -10.69 15.90
CA ALA A 647 19.86 -11.08 15.72
C ALA A 647 20.83 -9.97 16.17
N PHE A 648 20.52 -8.71 15.87
CA PHE A 648 21.31 -7.57 16.31
C PHE A 648 21.42 -7.49 17.83
N VAL A 649 20.28 -7.58 18.54
CA VAL A 649 20.25 -7.60 20.02
C VAL A 649 21.07 -8.77 20.57
N ALA A 650 20.96 -9.95 19.96
CA ALA A 650 21.71 -11.12 20.41
C ALA A 650 23.23 -10.97 20.24
N VAL A 651 23.67 -10.45 19.09
CA VAL A 651 25.11 -10.28 18.80
C VAL A 651 25.72 -9.18 19.67
N MET A 652 25.04 -8.04 19.82
CA MET A 652 25.50 -6.95 20.70
C MET A 652 25.50 -7.36 22.17
N GLY A 653 24.59 -8.25 22.57
CA GLY A 653 24.63 -8.94 23.88
C GLY A 653 25.75 -9.98 24.01
N GLY A 654 26.64 -10.09 23.03
CA GLY A 654 27.78 -11.00 23.08
C GLY A 654 27.43 -12.46 22.90
N LYS A 655 26.35 -12.80 22.17
CA LYS A 655 26.00 -14.19 21.82
C LYS A 655 26.08 -14.47 20.32
N GLN A 656 26.16 -15.76 19.98
CA GLN A 656 26.06 -16.23 18.59
C GLN A 656 24.60 -16.43 18.20
N VAL A 657 24.31 -16.20 16.92
CA VAL A 657 22.98 -16.38 16.31
C VAL A 657 23.06 -17.45 15.23
N ALA A 658 22.12 -18.39 15.25
CA ALA A 658 21.94 -19.38 14.20
C ALA A 658 20.63 -19.13 13.44
N ILE A 659 20.69 -19.02 12.12
CA ILE A 659 19.52 -18.93 11.26
C ILE A 659 19.41 -20.21 10.43
N LEU A 660 18.29 -20.90 10.59
CA LEU A 660 17.97 -22.16 9.93
C LEU A 660 16.95 -21.92 8.82
N ALA A 661 17.41 -22.09 7.57
CA ALA A 661 16.57 -22.01 6.38
C ALA A 661 16.36 -23.40 5.77
N PRO A 662 15.18 -23.70 5.20
CA PRO A 662 14.85 -25.05 4.71
C PRO A 662 15.55 -25.38 3.39
N THR A 663 15.94 -24.38 2.60
CA THR A 663 16.60 -24.54 1.30
C THR A 663 17.90 -23.75 1.24
N THR A 664 18.82 -24.18 0.38
CA THR A 664 20.10 -23.48 0.17
C THR A 664 19.90 -22.07 -0.39
N LEU A 665 18.91 -21.88 -1.27
CA LEU A 665 18.58 -20.57 -1.84
C LEU A 665 18.07 -19.59 -0.78
N LEU A 666 17.22 -20.04 0.15
CA LEU A 666 16.79 -19.20 1.27
C LEU A 666 17.95 -18.87 2.23
N ALA A 667 18.85 -19.83 2.46
CA ALA A 667 20.05 -19.58 3.25
C ALA A 667 20.94 -18.51 2.59
N GLU A 668 21.11 -18.55 1.27
CA GLU A 668 21.86 -17.54 0.51
C GLU A 668 21.17 -16.17 0.54
N GLN A 669 19.85 -16.11 0.33
CA GLN A 669 19.07 -14.86 0.42
C GLN A 669 19.17 -14.21 1.80
N HIS A 670 19.04 -15.00 2.87
CA HIS A 670 19.26 -14.52 4.23
C HIS A 670 20.72 -14.06 4.41
N ALA A 671 21.70 -14.83 3.94
CA ALA A 671 23.12 -14.47 4.06
C ALA A 671 23.43 -13.12 3.38
N GLN A 672 22.90 -12.88 2.18
CA GLN A 672 23.06 -11.62 1.48
C GLN A 672 22.37 -10.47 2.24
N THR A 673 21.10 -10.65 2.63
CA THR A 673 20.34 -9.63 3.36
C THR A 673 21.00 -9.25 4.68
N PHE A 674 21.48 -10.24 5.43
CA PHE A 674 22.20 -10.01 6.69
C PHE A 674 23.56 -9.37 6.44
N ALA A 675 24.32 -9.80 5.44
CA ALA A 675 25.61 -9.17 5.11
C ALA A 675 25.44 -7.68 4.76
N ASP A 676 24.44 -7.34 3.94
CA ASP A 676 24.15 -5.97 3.55
C ASP A 676 23.70 -5.13 4.76
N ARG A 677 22.85 -5.69 5.62
CA ARG A 677 22.34 -4.97 6.81
C ARG A 677 23.36 -4.79 7.92
N PHE A 678 24.29 -5.73 8.06
CA PHE A 678 25.36 -5.66 9.06
C PHE A 678 26.67 -5.08 8.50
N ALA A 679 26.70 -4.57 7.26
CA ALA A 679 27.91 -4.07 6.61
C ALA A 679 28.64 -2.97 7.41
N ASN A 680 27.90 -2.14 8.15
CA ASN A 680 28.44 -1.07 8.98
C ASN A 680 28.76 -1.49 10.42
N TRP A 681 28.60 -2.77 10.76
CA TRP A 681 28.78 -3.30 12.10
C TRP A 681 29.94 -4.30 12.13
N PRO A 682 30.70 -4.38 13.23
CA PRO A 682 31.83 -5.31 13.37
C PRO A 682 31.36 -6.74 13.65
N VAL A 683 30.48 -7.28 12.81
CA VAL A 683 29.81 -8.58 12.97
C VAL A 683 30.28 -9.53 11.88
N ARG A 684 30.73 -10.73 12.28
CA ARG A 684 31.19 -11.75 11.33
C ARG A 684 30.09 -12.72 11.01
N ILE A 685 29.72 -12.76 9.72
CA ILE A 685 28.64 -13.59 9.20
C ILE A 685 29.22 -14.69 8.30
N ALA A 686 28.74 -15.92 8.48
CA ALA A 686 29.09 -17.04 7.62
C ALA A 686 27.85 -17.81 7.17
N GLU A 687 27.90 -18.30 5.93
CA GLU A 687 26.88 -19.17 5.38
C GLU A 687 27.35 -20.63 5.40
N LEU A 688 26.46 -21.56 5.77
CA LEU A 688 26.72 -22.99 5.82
C LEU A 688 25.69 -23.74 4.95
N SER A 689 25.96 -23.73 3.64
CA SER A 689 25.09 -24.31 2.61
C SER A 689 25.90 -25.17 1.62
N ARG A 690 25.22 -25.72 0.61
CA ARG A 690 25.87 -26.49 -0.48
C ARG A 690 26.64 -25.59 -1.46
N PHE A 691 26.44 -24.28 -1.45
CA PHE A 691 27.12 -23.34 -2.34
C PHE A 691 28.52 -22.94 -1.84
N ARG A 692 28.85 -23.27 -0.58
CA ARG A 692 30.17 -23.04 -0.01
C ARG A 692 31.10 -24.23 -0.25
N THR A 693 32.38 -23.92 -0.47
CA THR A 693 33.42 -24.93 -0.67
C THR A 693 33.70 -25.68 0.63
N GLY A 694 34.25 -26.90 0.54
CA GLY A 694 34.60 -27.70 1.72
C GLY A 694 35.56 -26.96 2.67
N LYS A 695 36.50 -26.19 2.13
CA LYS A 695 37.46 -25.38 2.90
C LYS A 695 36.75 -24.27 3.70
N GLU A 696 35.83 -23.54 3.07
CA GLU A 696 35.03 -22.49 3.72
C GLU A 696 34.14 -23.08 4.82
N ILE A 697 33.52 -24.24 4.58
CA ILE A 697 32.69 -24.92 5.58
C ILE A 697 33.53 -25.34 6.79
N THR A 698 34.70 -25.95 6.58
CA THR A 698 35.59 -26.34 7.69
C THR A 698 36.06 -25.12 8.48
N GLN A 699 36.36 -24.02 7.80
CA GLN A 699 36.73 -22.76 8.44
C GLN A 699 35.57 -22.16 9.25
N ALA A 700 34.34 -22.22 8.71
CA ALA A 700 33.15 -21.75 9.41
C ALA A 700 32.86 -22.59 10.67
N ILE A 701 32.91 -23.92 10.58
CA ILE A 701 32.72 -24.82 11.74
C ILE A 701 33.76 -24.51 12.83
N LYS A 702 35.02 -24.28 12.45
CA LYS A 702 36.06 -23.86 13.40
C LYS A 702 35.72 -22.51 14.05
N GLY A 703 35.30 -21.53 13.23
CA GLY A 703 34.91 -20.20 13.68
C GLY A 703 33.69 -20.17 14.60
N MET A 704 32.79 -21.14 14.45
CA MET A 704 31.64 -21.32 15.33
C MET A 704 32.07 -21.84 16.71
N ALA A 705 32.98 -22.82 16.72
CA ALA A 705 33.46 -23.47 17.93
C ALA A 705 34.39 -22.59 18.77
N ASP A 706 35.23 -21.77 18.12
CA ASP A 706 36.12 -20.81 18.81
C ASP A 706 35.45 -19.46 19.12
N GLY A 707 34.24 -19.22 18.61
CA GLY A 707 33.44 -18.02 18.88
C GLY A 707 33.83 -16.79 18.06
N THR A 708 34.66 -16.96 17.02
CA THR A 708 35.06 -15.87 16.10
C THR A 708 33.99 -15.50 15.07
N LEU A 709 32.98 -16.36 14.87
CA LEU A 709 31.79 -16.04 14.07
C LEU A 709 30.62 -15.66 14.97
N ASP A 710 29.86 -14.64 14.58
CA ASP A 710 28.73 -14.12 15.37
C ASP A 710 27.39 -14.60 14.82
N ILE A 711 27.19 -14.52 13.51
CA ILE A 711 25.95 -14.93 12.84
C ILE A 711 26.25 -16.06 11.86
N ILE A 712 25.51 -17.15 11.98
CA ILE A 712 25.65 -18.30 11.09
C ILE A 712 24.30 -18.62 10.47
N ILE A 713 24.27 -18.57 9.14
CA ILE A 713 23.07 -18.82 8.34
C ILE A 713 23.27 -20.11 7.58
N GLY A 714 22.35 -21.05 7.69
CA GLY A 714 22.57 -22.35 7.06
C GLY A 714 21.33 -23.20 6.97
N THR A 715 21.52 -24.33 6.29
CA THR A 715 20.47 -25.34 6.12
C THR A 715 20.52 -26.35 7.27
N HIS A 716 19.84 -27.48 7.12
CA HIS A 716 19.92 -28.63 8.03
C HIS A 716 21.35 -29.10 8.37
N LYS A 717 22.37 -28.70 7.60
CA LYS A 717 23.76 -28.97 7.94
C LYS A 717 24.19 -28.36 9.29
N LEU A 718 23.57 -27.26 9.71
CA LEU A 718 23.78 -26.69 11.05
C LEU A 718 23.29 -27.59 12.20
N LEU A 719 22.43 -28.57 11.90
CA LEU A 719 21.90 -29.53 12.88
C LEU A 719 22.71 -30.83 12.92
N SER A 720 23.86 -30.87 12.25
CA SER A 720 24.73 -32.05 12.22
C SER A 720 25.62 -32.09 13.46
N ASP A 721 25.97 -33.29 13.93
CA ASP A 721 26.67 -33.50 15.22
C ASP A 721 28.10 -32.90 15.25
N ASP A 722 28.67 -32.56 14.09
CA ASP A 722 29.96 -31.91 13.92
C ASP A 722 29.94 -30.40 14.20
N VAL A 723 28.76 -29.80 14.29
CA VAL A 723 28.58 -28.37 14.52
C VAL A 723 28.46 -28.07 16.01
N LYS A 724 29.40 -27.30 16.55
CA LYS A 724 29.40 -26.85 17.95
C LYS A 724 29.51 -25.33 18.02
N PHE A 725 28.63 -24.72 18.79
CA PHE A 725 28.67 -23.30 19.07
C PHE A 725 29.37 -23.03 20.40
N SER A 726 30.15 -21.93 20.45
CA SER A 726 30.80 -21.47 21.68
C SER A 726 29.80 -20.83 22.64
N ARG A 727 28.93 -19.95 22.12
CA ARG A 727 28.04 -19.07 22.90
C ARG A 727 26.70 -18.80 22.22
N LEU A 728 26.04 -19.84 21.70
CA LEU A 728 24.72 -19.72 21.06
C LEU A 728 23.70 -19.09 22.01
N GLY A 729 23.05 -18.02 21.58
CA GLY A 729 22.04 -17.30 22.36
C GLY A 729 20.69 -17.18 21.67
N LEU A 730 20.64 -17.21 20.34
CA LEU A 730 19.40 -17.10 19.58
C LEU A 730 19.39 -18.07 18.39
N VAL A 731 18.29 -18.78 18.22
CA VAL A 731 18.01 -19.60 17.03
C VAL A 731 16.80 -19.03 16.30
N ILE A 732 16.99 -18.65 15.04
CA ILE A 732 15.91 -18.20 14.15
C ILE A 732 15.60 -19.32 13.16
N ILE A 733 14.34 -19.73 13.09
CA ILE A 733 13.87 -20.82 12.23
C ILE A 733 12.90 -20.23 11.21
N ASP A 734 13.27 -20.27 9.94
CA ASP A 734 12.41 -19.81 8.85
C ASP A 734 11.66 -20.99 8.22
N GLU A 735 10.35 -20.85 8.05
CA GLU A 735 9.45 -21.87 7.50
C GLU A 735 9.65 -23.28 8.10
N GLU A 736 9.53 -23.37 9.43
CA GLU A 736 9.68 -24.61 10.22
C GLU A 736 8.92 -25.81 9.64
N HIS A 737 7.75 -25.57 9.03
CA HIS A 737 6.92 -26.63 8.48
C HIS A 737 7.64 -27.47 7.41
N ARG A 738 8.61 -26.90 6.69
CA ARG A 738 9.39 -27.56 5.62
C ARG A 738 10.52 -28.45 6.13
N PHE A 739 10.81 -28.47 7.43
CA PHE A 739 11.83 -29.36 8.01
C PHE A 739 11.28 -30.78 8.25
N GLY A 740 12.14 -31.77 8.02
CA GLY A 740 11.82 -33.19 8.22
C GLY A 740 11.72 -33.59 9.69
N VAL A 741 11.15 -34.76 9.97
CA VAL A 741 10.86 -35.25 11.33
C VAL A 741 12.12 -35.29 12.22
N ARG A 742 13.23 -35.85 11.72
CA ARG A 742 14.49 -35.92 12.47
C ARG A 742 15.06 -34.54 12.82
N GLN A 743 14.92 -33.57 11.92
CA GLN A 743 15.38 -32.19 12.14
C GLN A 743 14.53 -31.49 13.20
N LYS A 744 13.22 -31.73 13.18
CA LYS A 744 12.28 -31.19 14.19
C LYS A 744 12.57 -31.71 15.59
N GLU A 745 13.00 -32.96 15.75
CA GLU A 745 13.42 -33.49 17.04
C GLU A 745 14.69 -32.79 17.57
N THR A 746 15.70 -32.55 16.73
CA THR A 746 16.89 -31.77 17.11
C THR A 746 16.52 -30.33 17.49
N LEU A 747 15.60 -29.71 16.76
CA LEU A 747 15.09 -28.37 17.06
C LEU A 747 14.34 -28.31 18.40
N LYS A 748 13.57 -29.35 18.76
CA LYS A 748 12.90 -29.45 20.07
C LYS A 748 13.91 -29.46 21.22
N ALA A 749 15.04 -30.15 21.06
CA ALA A 749 16.10 -30.15 22.06
C ALA A 749 16.72 -28.75 22.22
N LEU A 750 17.01 -28.06 21.12
CA LEU A 750 17.55 -26.68 21.14
C LEU A 750 16.58 -25.67 21.79
N ARG A 751 15.27 -25.82 21.55
CA ARG A 751 14.22 -24.99 22.16
C ARG A 751 14.20 -25.04 23.68
N ALA A 752 14.68 -26.12 24.29
CA ALA A 752 14.75 -26.23 25.74
C ALA A 752 15.88 -25.40 26.37
N GLU A 753 16.85 -24.94 25.56
CA GLU A 753 18.11 -24.37 26.07
C GLU A 753 18.37 -22.94 25.62
N VAL A 754 17.84 -22.52 24.46
CA VAL A 754 18.16 -21.26 23.80
C VAL A 754 16.87 -20.53 23.41
N ASP A 755 16.94 -19.20 23.29
CA ASP A 755 15.86 -18.40 22.73
C ASP A 755 15.61 -18.78 21.28
N VAL A 756 14.34 -18.99 20.93
CA VAL A 756 13.91 -19.43 19.61
C VAL A 756 12.87 -18.47 19.03
N LEU A 757 13.16 -17.96 17.83
CA LEU A 757 12.27 -17.16 17.02
C LEU A 757 11.89 -17.96 15.77
N THR A 758 10.60 -18.27 15.60
CA THR A 758 10.10 -18.97 14.41
C THR A 758 9.39 -18.00 13.49
N LEU A 759 9.70 -18.01 12.19
CA LEU A 759 9.04 -17.21 11.17
C LEU A 759 8.23 -18.12 10.24
N THR A 760 7.01 -17.72 9.90
CA THR A 760 6.24 -18.43 8.88
C THR A 760 5.32 -17.52 8.09
N ALA A 761 5.14 -17.82 6.80
CA ALA A 761 4.16 -17.15 5.96
C ALA A 761 2.72 -17.60 6.24
N THR A 762 2.53 -18.87 6.59
CA THR A 762 1.22 -19.49 6.73
C THR A 762 0.95 -19.88 8.19
N PRO A 763 -0.14 -19.39 8.81
CA PRO A 763 -0.50 -19.86 10.15
C PRO A 763 -0.91 -21.33 10.04
N ILE A 764 -0.10 -22.22 10.61
CA ILE A 764 -0.44 -23.64 10.68
C ILE A 764 -1.58 -23.78 11.69
N PRO A 765 -2.78 -24.31 11.34
CA PRO A 765 -3.95 -24.31 12.21
C PRO A 765 -3.71 -24.90 13.60
N ARG A 766 -2.86 -25.93 13.69
CA ARG A 766 -2.45 -26.56 14.96
C ARG A 766 -1.57 -25.64 15.82
N THR A 767 -0.65 -24.90 15.21
CA THR A 767 0.24 -23.97 15.91
C THR A 767 -0.48 -22.68 16.31
N LEU A 768 -1.46 -22.25 15.50
CA LEU A 768 -2.38 -21.16 15.81
C LEU A 768 -3.27 -21.53 17.01
N GLY A 769 -3.85 -22.73 17.03
CA GLY A 769 -4.64 -23.20 18.18
C GLY A 769 -3.84 -23.24 19.49
N MET A 770 -2.58 -23.66 19.43
CA MET A 770 -1.68 -23.68 20.61
C MET A 770 -1.27 -22.28 21.09
N ALA A 771 -1.09 -21.33 20.17
CA ALA A 771 -0.84 -19.93 20.52
C ALA A 771 -2.06 -19.29 21.20
N LEU A 772 -3.25 -19.59 20.68
CA LEU A 772 -4.53 -19.10 21.21
C LEU A 772 -4.86 -19.64 22.62
N GLU A 773 -4.35 -20.82 22.98
CA GLU A 773 -4.46 -21.39 24.34
C GLU A 773 -3.39 -20.86 25.33
N GLY A 774 -2.55 -19.90 24.90
CA GLY A 774 -1.52 -19.27 25.74
C GLY A 774 -0.31 -20.18 26.03
N LEU A 775 -0.19 -21.29 25.31
CA LEU A 775 0.95 -22.20 25.44
C LEU A 775 2.18 -21.72 24.68
N ARG A 776 2.03 -20.91 23.61
CA ARG A 776 3.15 -20.38 22.81
C ARG A 776 2.94 -18.91 22.51
N ASP A 777 3.97 -18.10 22.73
CA ASP A 777 3.92 -16.67 22.42
C ASP A 777 3.85 -16.44 20.90
N PHE A 778 2.94 -15.56 20.48
CA PHE A 778 2.58 -15.39 19.08
C PHE A 778 2.39 -13.92 18.72
N SER A 779 2.87 -13.53 17.55
CA SER A 779 2.65 -12.21 16.96
C SER A 779 2.25 -12.34 15.51
N ILE A 780 1.17 -11.65 15.13
CA ILE A 780 0.68 -11.57 13.76
C ILE A 780 1.13 -10.25 13.15
N ILE A 781 1.62 -10.32 11.92
CA ILE A 781 1.81 -9.18 11.03
C ILE A 781 0.78 -9.32 9.92
N ALA A 782 -0.33 -8.58 10.00
CA ALA A 782 -1.45 -8.64 9.06
C ALA A 782 -1.48 -7.42 8.12
N THR A 783 -0.93 -6.31 8.56
CA THR A 783 -0.88 -5.06 7.81
C THR A 783 0.22 -5.13 6.76
N ALA A 784 -0.17 -5.13 5.48
CA ALA A 784 0.77 -5.02 4.37
C ALA A 784 1.49 -3.65 4.41
N PRO A 785 2.79 -3.60 4.05
CA PRO A 785 3.47 -2.34 3.78
C PRO A 785 2.72 -1.51 2.71
N GLN A 786 2.79 -0.18 2.78
CA GLN A 786 2.08 0.71 1.84
C GLN A 786 2.38 0.36 0.37
N LYS A 787 1.37 0.48 -0.51
CA LYS A 787 1.39 0.19 -1.98
C LYS A 787 1.29 -1.28 -2.42
N ARG A 788 1.09 -2.24 -1.51
CA ARG A 788 0.75 -3.60 -1.95
C ARG A 788 -0.73 -3.68 -2.31
N LEU A 789 -1.03 -3.55 -3.60
CA LEU A 789 -2.34 -3.86 -4.15
C LEU A 789 -2.61 -5.37 -4.07
N ALA A 790 -3.88 -5.76 -3.96
CA ALA A 790 -4.26 -7.16 -4.03
C ALA A 790 -3.81 -7.75 -5.38
N ILE A 791 -3.13 -8.90 -5.33
CA ILE A 791 -2.68 -9.59 -6.55
C ILE A 791 -3.92 -10.19 -7.20
N LYS A 792 -4.25 -9.73 -8.42
CA LYS A 792 -5.25 -10.39 -9.25
C LYS A 792 -4.64 -11.70 -9.76
N THR A 793 -5.11 -12.83 -9.25
CA THR A 793 -4.63 -14.16 -9.65
C THR A 793 -5.45 -14.67 -10.84
N PHE A 794 -4.76 -15.09 -11.91
CA PHE A 794 -5.37 -15.73 -13.07
C PHE A 794 -4.91 -17.18 -13.17
N VAL A 795 -5.82 -18.09 -13.48
CA VAL A 795 -5.51 -19.48 -13.80
C VAL A 795 -5.73 -19.65 -15.30
N ARG A 796 -4.67 -19.96 -16.05
CA ARG A 796 -4.72 -20.18 -17.51
C ARG A 796 -3.97 -21.45 -17.88
N ALA A 797 -4.30 -22.04 -19.02
CA ALA A 797 -3.49 -23.09 -19.62
C ALA A 797 -2.17 -22.48 -20.16
N GLU A 798 -1.07 -23.21 -20.02
CA GLU A 798 0.27 -22.80 -20.46
C GLU A 798 0.32 -22.65 -21.99
N GLY A 799 0.79 -21.50 -22.49
CA GLY A 799 0.98 -21.20 -23.91
C GLY A 799 2.00 -20.08 -24.16
N GLU A 800 2.34 -19.79 -25.42
CA GLU A 800 3.39 -18.79 -25.80
C GLU A 800 3.08 -17.34 -25.36
N SER A 801 1.83 -17.04 -24.96
CA SER A 801 1.39 -15.72 -24.48
C SER A 801 1.20 -15.63 -22.96
N THR A 802 1.41 -16.72 -22.23
CA THR A 802 1.52 -16.70 -20.76
C THR A 802 2.99 -16.56 -20.40
N ILE A 803 3.34 -15.46 -19.72
CA ILE A 803 4.63 -15.28 -19.07
C ILE A 803 4.59 -16.00 -17.72
#